data_AF-A0A074Y7V4-F1
#
_entry.id   AF-A0A074Y7V4-F1
#
_cell.length_a   1.000
_cell.length_b   1.000
_cell.length_c   1.000
_cell.angle_alpha   90.00
_cell.angle_beta   90.00
_cell.angle_gamma   90.00
#
_symmetry.space_group_name_H-M   'P 1'
#
loop_
_entity.id
_entity.type
_entity.pdbx_description
1 polymer ?
#
loop_
_entity_poly.entity_id
_entity_poly.type
_entity_poly.pdbx_seq_one_letter_code
_entity_poly.pdbx_strand_id
1 'polypeptide(L)'
;MQQKRKAQDAFPATSTQPRLSAFAAAKAKAAIQIAPDEPSEASVVAAAEAVGIPRRNGGNYGAVTGSPQLSTLLSSFPLSKSQELDEHASSDDEEDDTDFEANYHHAYNSTSSYKTDQPCKLSNLPPDEQCILADTSKMLSLKLEAGETATFVGEYDLRVNSGYVMIYGAILRSGSKTHRVYAPSTHALPVVTAKGGPAEIDIISTTPSLGPLSKVSPLWTKLWHAQTPKETQQPDAETKSFALLRSSSDDPLKRAVTALEVEQDCQVTLNRVLSKPTATHPSSVIMVSGPKGSGKSTICKWIINTFLTASKATASTSCFWLDLDPGQPEYSAPGQMSLVQVRSPVLGPNYTHPSGHVSSSCRAIRSHTIAANSPRDDSVHFLACAMDLRDAYFSALEDFPGAPLVMNCSGWVLGSAVSAMMELVQQFPLTDVVLMEPMERETVACIEATLPMAKVLMIPPRHKPAQSRTSAELRAMQAMSYFHSLPPSAGLSAWTDKTLSQLHPWHVRYNGENSGISSIMSYGEAVNPDFLASILDGMMVAICEVESDEAYATVQYRPPHVPSASAAEMGEHMTERVGRTPEGLPYLRADNSGLIQPLDPRFSCCKGLAIIRGIDVARQELQLLTPMSVKQIKNLQGSKTVLVRGKFDSSGWVFLEDVYSGNAQRVKRQEVLSLLKDKTRRPYVAQRDATDMGLGLGEKEWRVRHLPRNFGARNAA
;
A
#
# COMPACT_ATOMS: atom_id res chain seq x y z
N MET A 1 -4.64 -38.50 -73.61
CA MET A 1 -6.07 -38.36 -73.94
C MET A 1 -6.62 -37.13 -73.25
N GLN A 2 -7.06 -36.17 -74.07
CA GLN A 2 -8.05 -35.11 -73.87
C GLN A 2 -8.22 -34.37 -72.52
N GLN A 3 -7.95 -33.07 -72.61
CA GLN A 3 -8.65 -31.96 -71.94
C GLN A 3 -10.16 -31.90 -72.29
N LYS A 4 -10.95 -31.26 -71.40
CA LYS A 4 -12.22 -30.49 -71.57
C LYS A 4 -13.12 -30.76 -70.35
N ARG A 5 -14.02 -29.89 -69.84
CA ARG A 5 -14.43 -28.50 -70.05
C ARG A 5 -15.40 -28.14 -68.89
N LYS A 6 -15.54 -26.84 -68.64
CA LYS A 6 -16.59 -26.09 -67.92
C LYS A 6 -18.02 -26.67 -67.95
N ALA A 7 -18.79 -26.41 -66.87
CA ALA A 7 -20.11 -25.77 -66.93
C ALA A 7 -20.52 -25.18 -65.56
N GLN A 8 -21.09 -23.97 -65.61
CA GLN A 8 -21.77 -23.24 -64.53
C GLN A 8 -23.21 -23.75 -64.39
N ASP A 9 -23.80 -23.63 -63.20
CA ASP A 9 -25.20 -23.21 -63.00
C ASP A 9 -25.48 -22.84 -61.53
N ALA A 10 -26.61 -22.17 -61.31
CA ALA A 10 -26.84 -21.03 -60.41
C ALA A 10 -27.76 -21.27 -59.19
N PHE A 11 -27.51 -20.51 -58.09
CA PHE A 11 -28.38 -19.95 -57.01
C PHE A 11 -29.29 -20.88 -56.13
N PRO A 12 -29.74 -20.49 -54.90
CA PRO A 12 -29.83 -19.13 -54.33
C PRO A 12 -29.34 -18.92 -52.87
N ALA A 13 -29.28 -17.63 -52.50
CA ALA A 13 -29.09 -17.11 -51.16
C ALA A 13 -30.18 -17.56 -50.17
N THR A 14 -29.78 -17.93 -48.95
CA THR A 14 -30.64 -17.88 -47.77
C THR A 14 -29.90 -17.22 -46.61
N SER A 15 -30.48 -16.10 -46.18
CA SER A 15 -30.16 -15.36 -44.98
C SER A 15 -30.50 -16.18 -43.74
N THR A 16 -29.57 -16.26 -42.78
CA THR A 16 -29.90 -16.60 -41.39
C THR A 16 -29.18 -15.62 -40.47
N GLN A 17 -29.99 -14.81 -39.80
CA GLN A 17 -29.61 -13.80 -38.82
C GLN A 17 -29.03 -14.44 -37.55
N PRO A 18 -28.02 -13.83 -36.90
CA PRO A 18 -27.72 -14.14 -35.51
C PRO A 18 -28.79 -13.52 -34.60
N ARG A 19 -29.33 -14.34 -33.70
CA ARG A 19 -30.35 -13.98 -32.72
C ARG A 19 -29.79 -12.99 -31.68
N LEU A 20 -30.39 -11.81 -31.63
CA LEU A 20 -30.22 -10.80 -30.58
C LEU A 20 -30.87 -11.27 -29.27
N SER A 21 -30.19 -11.01 -28.15
CA SER A 21 -30.67 -11.28 -26.80
C SER A 21 -31.72 -10.26 -26.36
N ALA A 22 -32.56 -10.65 -25.40
CA ALA A 22 -33.78 -9.97 -24.98
C ALA A 22 -33.61 -8.59 -24.27
N PHE A 23 -32.44 -7.97 -24.34
CA PHE A 23 -32.17 -6.66 -23.71
C PHE A 23 -32.28 -5.46 -24.67
N ALA A 24 -32.33 -5.70 -25.99
CA ALA A 24 -32.46 -4.65 -27.01
C ALA A 24 -33.92 -4.21 -27.31
N ALA A 25 -34.92 -4.92 -26.79
CA ALA A 25 -36.33 -4.69 -27.13
C ALA A 25 -37.08 -3.70 -26.20
N ALA A 26 -36.48 -3.27 -25.08
CA ALA A 26 -37.16 -2.41 -24.10
C ALA A 26 -36.90 -0.91 -24.27
N LYS A 27 -35.93 -0.49 -25.09
CA LYS A 27 -35.53 0.93 -25.23
C LYS A 27 -36.16 1.65 -26.43
N ALA A 28 -36.90 0.94 -27.29
CA ALA A 28 -37.51 1.49 -28.51
C ALA A 28 -39.00 1.85 -28.39
N LYS A 29 -39.53 2.02 -27.16
CA LYS A 29 -40.97 2.26 -26.93
C LYS A 29 -41.32 3.59 -26.23
N ALA A 30 -40.41 4.57 -26.21
CA ALA A 30 -40.66 5.87 -25.57
C ALA A 30 -40.28 7.08 -26.46
N ALA A 31 -40.45 6.96 -27.78
CA ALA A 31 -40.38 8.11 -28.67
C ALA A 31 -41.36 7.91 -29.83
N ILE A 32 -42.51 8.61 -29.78
CA ILE A 32 -43.30 9.19 -30.88
C ILE A 32 -44.59 9.77 -30.27
N GLN A 33 -44.72 11.09 -30.33
CA GLN A 33 -45.90 11.95 -30.57
C GLN A 33 -45.45 13.38 -30.20
N ILE A 34 -45.63 14.49 -30.93
CA ILE A 34 -46.25 14.90 -32.20
C ILE A 34 -45.52 16.20 -32.64
N ALA A 35 -45.61 16.55 -33.92
CA ALA A 35 -44.95 17.63 -34.66
C ALA A 35 -45.52 19.07 -34.40
N PRO A 36 -45.34 20.07 -35.30
CA PRO A 36 -44.31 21.12 -35.23
C PRO A 36 -44.91 22.55 -35.19
N ASP A 37 -44.07 23.59 -34.97
CA ASP A 37 -44.05 24.77 -35.86
C ASP A 37 -42.86 25.70 -35.54
N GLU A 38 -42.19 26.10 -36.62
CA GLU A 38 -41.13 27.11 -36.77
C GLU A 38 -41.77 28.46 -37.20
N PRO A 39 -41.03 29.55 -37.48
CA PRO A 39 -39.85 30.11 -36.80
C PRO A 39 -39.95 31.67 -36.67
N SER A 40 -38.99 32.32 -36.00
CA SER A 40 -38.20 33.44 -36.59
C SER A 40 -37.30 34.17 -35.57
N GLU A 41 -36.01 34.13 -35.93
CA GLU A 41 -34.97 35.18 -35.91
C GLU A 41 -35.19 36.50 -35.13
N ALA A 42 -34.17 36.90 -34.35
CA ALA A 42 -33.17 37.91 -34.77
C ALA A 42 -32.59 38.78 -33.61
N SER A 43 -31.28 39.07 -33.73
CA SER A 43 -30.49 40.21 -33.18
C SER A 43 -30.38 40.35 -31.65
N VAL A 44 -29.21 40.21 -31.01
CA VAL A 44 -27.87 40.85 -31.12
C VAL A 44 -27.83 42.32 -30.63
N VAL A 45 -26.74 42.63 -29.90
CA VAL A 45 -26.20 43.94 -29.45
C VAL A 45 -26.73 44.45 -28.10
N ALA A 46 -25.96 45.09 -27.21
CA ALA A 46 -24.59 45.04 -26.71
C ALA A 46 -24.53 46.13 -25.61
N ALA A 47 -23.48 46.07 -24.78
CA ALA A 47 -22.88 47.18 -24.03
C ALA A 47 -23.70 47.80 -22.87
N ALA A 48 -23.13 48.42 -21.85
CA ALA A 48 -21.80 48.45 -21.22
C ALA A 48 -21.95 49.40 -20.01
N GLU A 49 -21.04 49.28 -19.03
CA GLU A 49 -20.63 50.33 -18.08
C GLU A 49 -21.66 50.81 -17.03
N ALA A 50 -21.32 51.30 -15.84
CA ALA A 50 -20.16 51.24 -14.94
C ALA A 50 -20.54 52.08 -13.69
N VAL A 51 -19.75 51.93 -12.61
CA VAL A 51 -19.55 52.92 -11.52
C VAL A 51 -20.55 52.95 -10.34
N GLY A 52 -20.02 52.84 -9.11
CA GLY A 52 -20.62 53.50 -7.92
C GLY A 52 -20.45 52.81 -6.56
N ILE A 53 -19.36 53.12 -5.86
CA ILE A 53 -19.06 52.84 -4.42
C ILE A 53 -19.67 54.01 -3.55
N PRO A 54 -19.79 54.05 -2.19
CA PRO A 54 -19.85 53.09 -1.04
C PRO A 54 -20.98 53.36 0.02
N ARG A 55 -21.12 52.47 1.03
CA ARG A 55 -21.23 52.71 2.52
C ARG A 55 -22.39 52.03 3.30
N ARG A 56 -21.96 51.24 4.29
CA ARG A 56 -22.40 51.04 5.71
C ARG A 56 -23.72 50.34 6.09
N ASN A 57 -23.51 49.32 6.93
CA ASN A 57 -24.26 48.83 8.11
C ASN A 57 -25.53 47.98 7.94
N GLY A 58 -25.45 46.75 8.48
CA GLY A 58 -26.47 46.19 9.38
C GLY A 58 -27.25 44.97 8.88
N GLY A 59 -27.09 43.85 9.60
CA GLY A 59 -28.21 42.95 9.94
C GLY A 59 -28.60 41.82 8.99
N ASN A 60 -28.32 40.58 9.44
CA ASN A 60 -29.14 39.36 9.40
C ASN A 60 -29.73 38.80 8.08
N TYR A 61 -29.43 37.50 7.90
CA TYR A 61 -30.18 36.43 7.24
C TYR A 61 -30.76 36.68 5.82
N GLY A 62 -30.12 36.04 4.85
CA GLY A 62 -30.69 35.74 3.53
C GLY A 62 -29.91 34.58 2.90
N ALA A 63 -30.54 33.41 2.86
CA ALA A 63 -30.07 32.26 2.09
C ALA A 63 -30.09 32.60 0.58
N VAL A 64 -28.98 32.40 -0.12
CA VAL A 64 -28.94 32.38 -1.58
C VAL A 64 -28.17 31.14 -2.03
N THR A 65 -28.95 30.21 -2.55
CA THR A 65 -28.61 29.06 -3.37
C THR A 65 -27.88 29.49 -4.64
N GLY A 66 -26.84 28.76 -5.04
CA GLY A 66 -26.28 28.90 -6.38
C GLY A 66 -24.83 28.42 -6.54
N SER A 67 -24.52 27.18 -6.18
CA SER A 67 -23.35 26.46 -6.72
C SER A 67 -23.76 25.79 -8.04
N PRO A 68 -22.98 25.92 -9.14
CA PRO A 68 -23.34 25.31 -10.41
C PRO A 68 -23.30 23.78 -10.30
N GLN A 69 -24.32 23.15 -10.87
CA GLN A 69 -24.47 21.70 -10.87
C GLN A 69 -23.33 21.01 -11.63
N LEU A 70 -22.86 19.90 -11.04
CA LEU A 70 -21.82 18.97 -11.50
C LEU A 70 -21.99 18.44 -12.94
N SER A 71 -23.15 18.65 -13.57
CA SER A 71 -23.48 18.15 -14.91
C SER A 71 -22.75 18.89 -16.04
N THR A 72 -22.26 20.11 -15.80
CA THR A 72 -21.67 20.94 -16.88
C THR A 72 -20.17 20.66 -17.11
N LEU A 73 -19.45 20.09 -16.16
CA LEU A 73 -18.02 19.72 -16.31
C LEU A 73 -17.82 18.34 -16.94
N LEU A 74 -18.84 17.46 -16.90
CA LEU A 74 -18.77 16.13 -17.50
C LEU A 74 -19.03 16.14 -19.03
N SER A 75 -19.60 17.22 -19.58
CA SER A 75 -19.87 17.33 -21.02
C SER A 75 -18.67 17.83 -21.85
N SER A 76 -17.58 18.27 -21.22
CA SER A 76 -16.41 18.80 -21.93
C SER A 76 -15.28 17.77 -22.17
N PHE A 77 -15.46 16.52 -21.72
CA PHE A 77 -14.53 15.44 -22.04
C PHE A 77 -14.97 14.73 -23.34
N PRO A 78 -14.17 14.72 -24.41
CA PRO A 78 -14.50 13.96 -25.61
C PRO A 78 -14.39 12.44 -25.32
N LEU A 79 -15.52 11.84 -24.96
CA LEU A 79 -15.75 10.39 -24.89
C LEU A 79 -15.87 9.83 -26.31
N SER A 80 -14.75 9.62 -26.99
CA SER A 80 -14.74 8.85 -28.24
C SER A 80 -13.46 8.03 -28.37
N LYS A 81 -13.37 6.96 -27.56
CA LYS A 81 -12.59 5.73 -27.83
C LYS A 81 -12.62 4.69 -26.69
N SER A 82 -13.23 5.00 -25.55
CA SER A 82 -13.23 4.15 -24.34
C SER A 82 -14.28 3.03 -24.33
N GLN A 83 -15.09 2.84 -25.37
CA GLN A 83 -16.16 1.82 -25.38
C GLN A 83 -15.83 0.53 -26.16
N GLU A 84 -14.64 0.39 -26.74
CA GLU A 84 -14.25 -0.83 -27.48
C GLU A 84 -13.24 -1.73 -26.75
N LEU A 85 -12.80 -1.38 -25.53
CA LEU A 85 -11.77 -2.13 -24.78
C LEU A 85 -12.32 -2.94 -23.58
N ASP A 86 -13.60 -2.82 -23.24
CA ASP A 86 -14.17 -3.41 -22.01
C ASP A 86 -14.81 -4.81 -22.19
N GLU A 87 -14.81 -5.41 -23.38
CA GLU A 87 -15.46 -6.72 -23.59
C GLU A 87 -14.55 -7.97 -23.38
N HIS A 88 -13.28 -7.80 -23.00
CA HIS A 88 -12.35 -8.94 -22.79
C HIS A 88 -11.67 -9.04 -21.41
N ALA A 89 -12.09 -8.24 -20.42
CA ALA A 89 -11.55 -8.30 -19.07
C ALA A 89 -12.21 -9.39 -18.19
N SER A 90 -11.95 -10.67 -18.49
CA SER A 90 -12.11 -11.72 -17.49
C SER A 90 -11.07 -12.81 -17.70
N SER A 91 -10.25 -13.02 -16.66
CA SER A 91 -9.12 -13.94 -16.52
C SER A 91 -7.76 -13.41 -17.00
N ASP A 92 -6.95 -12.99 -16.03
CA ASP A 92 -5.50 -13.25 -15.89
C ASP A 92 -4.76 -12.02 -15.34
N ASP A 93 -4.68 -11.95 -14.00
CA ASP A 93 -4.02 -10.91 -13.20
C ASP A 93 -2.47 -10.87 -13.37
N GLU A 94 -1.90 -11.65 -14.28
CA GLU A 94 -0.45 -11.66 -14.57
C GLU A 94 -0.08 -11.09 -15.95
N GLU A 95 -0.99 -11.08 -16.94
CA GLU A 95 -0.66 -10.55 -18.28
C GLU A 95 -0.73 -9.00 -18.33
N ASP A 96 -1.56 -8.39 -17.49
CA ASP A 96 -1.75 -6.93 -17.46
C ASP A 96 -0.55 -6.19 -16.83
N ASP A 97 0.23 -6.85 -15.96
CA ASP A 97 1.51 -6.31 -15.44
C ASP A 97 2.61 -6.37 -16.54
N THR A 98 2.57 -7.35 -17.46
CA THR A 98 3.50 -7.41 -18.61
C THR A 98 3.15 -6.44 -19.72
N ASP A 99 1.87 -6.21 -20.01
CA ASP A 99 1.43 -5.23 -21.02
C ASP A 99 1.56 -3.79 -20.52
N PHE A 100 1.42 -3.55 -19.21
CA PHE A 100 1.74 -2.26 -18.60
C PHE A 100 3.23 -1.92 -18.71
N GLU A 101 4.14 -2.89 -18.52
CA GLU A 101 5.56 -2.67 -18.79
C GLU A 101 5.83 -2.50 -20.30
N ALA A 102 5.24 -3.34 -21.17
CA ALA A 102 5.50 -3.32 -22.61
C ALA A 102 5.04 -2.02 -23.30
N ASN A 103 3.83 -1.52 -23.00
CA ASN A 103 3.33 -0.28 -23.60
C ASN A 103 4.02 0.98 -23.06
N TYR A 104 4.46 0.96 -21.80
CA TYR A 104 5.27 2.04 -21.24
C TYR A 104 6.70 2.06 -21.79
N HIS A 105 7.26 0.88 -22.08
CA HIS A 105 8.55 0.74 -22.76
C HIS A 105 8.51 1.22 -24.22
N HIS A 106 7.38 1.09 -24.92
CA HIS A 106 7.28 1.53 -26.32
C HIS A 106 7.31 3.06 -26.52
N ALA A 107 6.89 3.85 -25.53
CA ALA A 107 6.94 5.31 -25.61
C ALA A 107 8.31 5.92 -25.24
N TYR A 108 9.22 5.14 -24.64
CA TYR A 108 10.53 5.62 -24.16
C TYR A 108 11.70 4.73 -24.61
N ASN A 109 11.63 4.20 -25.83
CA ASN A 109 12.80 3.63 -26.50
C ASN A 109 13.77 4.73 -26.99
N SER A 110 14.43 5.40 -26.04
CA SER A 110 15.85 5.71 -26.19
C SER A 110 16.62 4.68 -25.37
N THR A 111 16.82 3.50 -25.96
CA THR A 111 17.69 2.45 -25.44
C THR A 111 19.10 2.99 -25.20
N SER A 112 19.39 3.44 -23.98
CA SER A 112 20.72 3.28 -23.40
C SER A 112 20.75 1.88 -22.80
N SER A 113 21.43 0.96 -23.49
CA SER A 113 21.80 -0.31 -22.91
C SER A 113 22.44 -0.10 -21.53
N TYR A 114 22.00 -0.87 -20.54
CA TYR A 114 22.65 -0.88 -19.24
C TYR A 114 24.15 -1.14 -19.45
N LYS A 115 24.99 -0.19 -19.04
CA LYS A 115 26.40 -0.46 -18.75
C LYS A 115 26.46 -1.21 -17.41
N THR A 116 26.04 -2.48 -17.39
CA THR A 116 26.06 -3.33 -16.19
C THR A 116 27.47 -3.71 -15.73
N ASP A 117 28.52 -3.33 -16.46
CA ASP A 117 29.90 -3.73 -16.16
C ASP A 117 30.75 -2.68 -15.42
N GLN A 118 30.24 -1.47 -15.18
CA GLN A 118 31.01 -0.46 -14.44
C GLN A 118 30.55 -0.36 -12.98
N PRO A 119 31.46 -0.51 -12.00
CA PRO A 119 31.16 -0.28 -10.60
C PRO A 119 30.60 1.13 -10.40
N CYS A 120 29.46 1.24 -9.70
CA CYS A 120 28.90 2.55 -9.37
C CYS A 120 29.61 3.11 -8.13
N LYS A 121 29.79 4.43 -8.08
CA LYS A 121 30.37 5.11 -6.93
C LYS A 121 29.30 5.22 -5.84
N LEU A 122 29.63 4.81 -4.62
CA LEU A 122 28.71 4.85 -3.48
C LEU A 122 29.12 5.87 -2.42
N SER A 123 30.42 6.07 -2.21
CA SER A 123 30.98 7.07 -1.30
C SER A 123 32.01 7.93 -2.03
N ASN A 124 32.22 9.18 -1.60
CA ASN A 124 33.27 10.05 -2.11
C ASN A 124 34.36 10.36 -1.05
N LEU A 125 34.54 9.47 -0.08
CA LEU A 125 35.55 9.57 0.98
C LEU A 125 36.99 9.57 0.43
N PRO A 126 37.93 10.27 1.10
CA PRO A 126 39.35 10.15 0.84
C PRO A 126 39.88 8.76 1.30
N PRO A 127 41.19 8.48 1.12
CA PRO A 127 41.83 7.27 1.64
C PRO A 127 41.62 7.11 3.15
N ASP A 128 41.66 5.86 3.63
CA ASP A 128 41.37 5.50 5.03
C ASP A 128 42.19 6.31 6.04
N GLU A 129 43.48 6.52 5.79
CA GLU A 129 44.38 7.30 6.66
C GLU A 129 43.93 8.74 6.93
N GLN A 130 43.07 9.30 6.07
CA GLN A 130 42.61 10.69 6.14
C GLN A 130 41.21 10.83 6.74
N CYS A 131 40.38 9.78 6.65
CA CYS A 131 38.98 9.84 7.08
C CYS A 131 38.63 8.88 8.22
N ILE A 132 39.36 7.79 8.43
CA ILE A 132 39.10 6.86 9.53
C ILE A 132 39.81 7.35 10.78
N LEU A 133 39.04 7.71 11.79
CA LEU A 133 39.54 8.12 13.11
C LEU A 133 39.79 6.92 14.02
N ALA A 134 38.92 5.91 13.93
CA ALA A 134 39.04 4.66 14.66
C ALA A 134 38.29 3.55 13.93
N ASP A 135 38.86 2.35 13.90
CA ASP A 135 38.21 1.16 13.36
C ASP A 135 38.37 -0.02 14.33
N THR A 136 37.25 -0.49 14.87
CA THR A 136 37.21 -1.56 15.89
C THR A 136 36.25 -2.66 15.46
N SER A 137 36.18 -3.77 16.21
CA SER A 137 35.20 -4.84 15.95
C SER A 137 33.74 -4.38 16.00
N LYS A 138 33.43 -3.32 16.78
CA LYS A 138 32.06 -2.87 17.05
C LYS A 138 31.72 -1.49 16.49
N MET A 139 32.71 -0.74 16.02
CA MET A 139 32.50 0.67 15.68
C MET A 139 33.51 1.13 14.63
N LEU A 140 33.05 1.98 13.72
CA LEU A 140 33.86 2.73 12.78
C LEU A 140 33.60 4.23 13.00
N SER A 141 34.63 4.98 13.32
CA SER A 141 34.58 6.43 13.49
C SER A 141 35.17 7.11 12.26
N LEU A 142 34.41 8.01 11.65
CA LEU A 142 34.79 8.72 10.43
C LEU A 142 34.80 10.23 10.65
N LYS A 143 35.78 10.89 10.04
CA LYS A 143 35.78 12.32 9.77
C LYS A 143 35.38 12.53 8.32
N LEU A 144 34.39 13.39 8.11
CA LEU A 144 33.88 13.80 6.81
C LEU A 144 34.09 15.31 6.65
N GLU A 145 34.74 15.74 5.58
CA GLU A 145 34.78 17.14 5.19
C GLU A 145 33.48 17.57 4.50
N ALA A 146 33.28 18.88 4.34
CA ALA A 146 32.04 19.41 3.76
C ALA A 146 31.81 18.90 2.32
N GLY A 147 30.68 18.24 2.08
CA GLY A 147 30.34 17.63 0.79
C GLY A 147 30.79 16.17 0.64
N GLU A 148 31.53 15.63 1.60
CA GLU A 148 31.88 14.23 1.62
C GLU A 148 30.69 13.35 2.07
N THR A 149 30.67 12.13 1.55
CA THR A 149 29.60 11.14 1.63
C THR A 149 30.16 9.78 1.98
N ALA A 150 29.48 9.10 2.91
CA ALA A 150 29.75 7.73 3.30
C ALA A 150 28.46 6.90 3.20
N THR A 151 28.56 5.74 2.54
CA THR A 151 27.44 4.84 2.29
C THR A 151 27.76 3.47 2.86
N PHE A 152 26.77 2.88 3.54
CA PHE A 152 26.92 1.62 4.25
C PHE A 152 25.85 0.64 3.84
N VAL A 153 26.20 -0.65 3.83
CA VAL A 153 25.24 -1.75 3.78
C VAL A 153 25.19 -2.43 5.14
N GLY A 154 23.99 -2.77 5.61
CA GLY A 154 23.79 -3.46 6.89
C GLY A 154 22.84 -2.74 7.83
N GLU A 155 22.91 -3.11 9.10
CA GLU A 155 22.13 -2.52 10.19
C GLU A 155 23.10 -1.91 11.19
N TYR A 156 22.91 -0.64 11.55
CA TYR A 156 23.84 0.08 12.43
C TYR A 156 23.16 1.22 13.16
N ASP A 157 23.78 1.68 14.24
CA ASP A 157 23.41 2.91 14.93
C ASP A 157 24.39 4.03 14.53
N LEU A 158 23.86 5.14 14.01
CA LEU A 158 24.62 6.33 13.65
C LEU A 158 24.60 7.34 14.80
N ARG A 159 25.78 7.80 15.23
CA ARG A 159 25.96 8.92 16.16
C ARG A 159 26.79 10.03 15.51
N VAL A 160 26.44 11.27 15.78
CA VAL A 160 27.23 12.44 15.37
C VAL A 160 27.97 12.96 16.58
N ASN A 161 29.30 12.98 16.52
CA ASN A 161 30.17 13.44 17.60
C ASN A 161 30.46 14.94 17.48
N SER A 162 30.67 15.43 16.25
CA SER A 162 30.94 16.83 15.94
C SER A 162 30.28 17.24 14.62
N GLY A 163 29.94 18.53 14.50
CA GLY A 163 29.27 19.06 13.30
C GLY A 163 27.83 18.54 13.13
N TYR A 164 27.42 18.35 11.87
CA TYR A 164 26.14 17.74 11.52
C TYR A 164 26.23 17.02 10.17
N VAL A 165 25.39 16.00 10.00
CA VAL A 165 25.28 15.23 8.76
C VAL A 165 23.83 15.15 8.28
N MET A 166 23.65 14.82 7.02
CA MET A 166 22.34 14.59 6.40
C MET A 166 22.21 13.14 5.94
N ILE A 167 21.07 12.51 6.20
CA ILE A 167 20.72 11.13 5.77
C ILE A 167 19.19 11.04 5.58
N TYR A 168 18.70 10.57 4.42
CA TYR A 168 17.25 10.54 4.10
C TYR A 168 16.54 11.89 4.39
N GLY A 169 17.18 13.03 4.12
CA GLY A 169 16.67 14.37 4.47
C GLY A 169 16.72 14.75 5.96
N ALA A 170 17.03 13.81 6.86
CA ALA A 170 17.22 14.10 8.27
C ALA A 170 18.54 14.85 8.49
N ILE A 171 18.52 15.94 9.26
CA ILE A 171 19.71 16.68 9.69
C ILE A 171 20.07 16.23 11.11
N LEU A 172 21.08 15.38 11.22
CA LEU A 172 21.54 14.83 12.50
C LEU A 172 22.70 15.69 13.02
N ARG A 173 22.53 16.26 14.21
CA ARG A 173 23.50 17.16 14.85
C ARG A 173 24.27 16.43 15.93
N SER A 174 25.45 16.95 16.26
CA SER A 174 26.27 16.43 17.35
C SER A 174 25.47 16.24 18.65
N GLY A 175 25.67 15.09 19.30
CA GLY A 175 24.99 14.74 20.54
C GLY A 175 25.15 13.27 20.92
N SER A 176 24.66 12.91 22.09
CA SER A 176 24.72 11.54 22.60
C SER A 176 23.69 10.59 21.97
N LYS A 177 22.71 11.13 21.22
CA LYS A 177 21.63 10.35 20.61
C LYS A 177 22.15 9.51 19.46
N THR A 178 21.79 8.23 19.46
CA THR A 178 21.99 7.32 18.34
C THR A 178 20.74 7.21 17.48
N HIS A 179 20.94 6.93 16.19
CA HIS A 179 19.88 6.76 15.20
C HIS A 179 20.05 5.41 14.51
N ARG A 180 19.11 4.49 14.71
CA ARG A 180 19.09 3.20 14.01
C ARG A 180 18.87 3.43 12.51
N VAL A 181 19.76 2.89 11.69
CA VAL A 181 19.68 2.89 10.24
C VAL A 181 19.61 1.45 9.72
N TYR A 182 18.63 1.20 8.86
CA TYR A 182 18.50 -0.05 8.11
C TYR A 182 18.86 0.21 6.65
N ALA A 183 19.99 -0.33 6.21
CA ALA A 183 20.50 -0.16 4.84
C ALA A 183 20.61 -1.53 4.12
N PRO A 184 19.48 -2.18 3.80
CA PRO A 184 19.48 -3.45 3.07
C PRO A 184 19.67 -3.22 1.56
N SER A 185 20.24 -4.21 0.87
CA SER A 185 20.42 -4.20 -0.59
C SER A 185 19.13 -4.36 -1.41
N THR A 186 17.96 -4.34 -0.77
CA THR A 186 16.65 -4.32 -1.47
C THR A 186 16.29 -2.93 -1.98
N HIS A 187 16.85 -1.90 -1.37
CA HIS A 187 16.58 -0.49 -1.67
C HIS A 187 17.92 0.22 -1.94
N ALA A 188 17.85 1.43 -2.50
CA ALA A 188 19.00 2.31 -2.56
C ALA A 188 19.51 2.59 -1.14
N LEU A 189 20.83 2.47 -0.94
CA LEU A 189 21.45 2.59 0.36
C LEU A 189 21.46 4.05 0.83
N PRO A 190 21.03 4.34 2.08
CA PRO A 190 21.16 5.68 2.64
C PRO A 190 22.60 6.20 2.59
N VAL A 191 22.72 7.46 2.17
CA VAL A 191 23.99 8.17 2.07
C VAL A 191 24.10 9.15 3.23
N VAL A 192 25.15 9.03 4.04
CA VAL A 192 25.49 10.00 5.09
C VAL A 192 26.33 11.09 4.46
N THR A 193 25.88 12.34 4.50
CA THR A 193 26.59 13.48 3.89
C THR A 193 26.93 14.54 4.94
N ALA A 194 28.19 14.96 5.05
CA ALA A 194 28.55 16.13 5.83
C ALA A 194 28.16 17.40 5.07
N LYS A 195 27.38 18.28 5.70
CA LYS A 195 26.90 19.54 5.10
C LYS A 195 27.38 20.71 5.96
N GLY A 196 27.73 21.82 5.31
CA GLY A 196 28.05 23.10 5.99
C GLY A 196 29.37 23.15 6.77
N GLY A 197 30.12 22.05 6.86
CA GLY A 197 31.42 21.98 7.53
C GLY A 197 31.86 20.53 7.75
N PRO A 198 33.03 20.32 8.37
CA PRO A 198 33.46 18.98 8.77
C PRO A 198 32.53 18.40 9.84
N ALA A 199 32.36 17.08 9.81
CA ALA A 199 31.60 16.33 10.80
C ALA A 199 32.36 15.06 11.19
N GLU A 200 32.21 14.67 12.46
CA GLU A 200 32.74 13.41 12.98
C GLU A 200 31.56 12.53 13.37
N ILE A 201 31.55 11.29 12.89
CA ILE A 201 30.46 10.34 13.13
C ILE A 201 31.00 9.00 13.62
N ASP A 202 30.18 8.30 14.39
CA ASP A 202 30.36 6.89 14.71
C ASP A 202 29.28 6.06 14.04
N ILE A 203 29.70 4.99 13.39
CA ILE A 203 28.85 3.89 12.93
C ILE A 203 29.05 2.73 13.89
N ILE A 204 28.01 2.40 14.64
CA ILE A 204 28.05 1.46 15.75
C ILE A 204 27.32 0.18 15.35
N SER A 205 27.98 -0.95 15.54
CA SER A 205 27.45 -2.27 15.24
C SER A 205 26.29 -2.61 16.17
N THR A 206 25.27 -3.25 15.64
CA THR A 206 24.07 -3.67 16.37
C THR A 206 23.87 -5.17 16.24
N THR A 207 23.06 -5.75 17.11
CA THR A 207 22.52 -7.09 16.87
C THR A 207 21.45 -6.98 15.77
N PRO A 208 21.55 -7.70 14.65
CA PRO A 208 20.59 -7.60 13.54
C PRO A 208 19.18 -7.94 14.00
N SER A 209 18.26 -6.97 13.99
CA SER A 209 16.90 -7.15 14.51
C SER A 209 16.02 -8.00 13.60
N LEU A 210 16.24 -7.90 12.28
CA LEU A 210 15.53 -8.64 11.24
C LEU A 210 16.24 -9.94 10.83
N GLY A 211 17.42 -10.22 11.37
CA GLY A 211 18.16 -11.46 11.18
C GLY A 211 17.32 -12.74 11.40
N PRO A 212 16.46 -12.82 12.43
CA PRO A 212 15.53 -13.93 12.66
C PRO A 212 14.72 -14.35 11.42
N LEU A 213 14.30 -13.39 10.59
CA LEU A 213 13.40 -13.67 9.46
C LEU A 213 14.07 -14.46 8.33
N SER A 214 15.41 -14.45 8.25
CA SER A 214 16.17 -15.30 7.33
C SER A 214 16.01 -16.79 7.59
N LYS A 215 15.58 -17.18 8.80
CA LYS A 215 15.28 -18.58 9.14
C LYS A 215 13.90 -19.02 8.67
N VAL A 216 12.94 -18.10 8.53
CA VAL A 216 11.57 -18.45 8.14
C VAL A 216 11.32 -18.28 6.64
N SER A 217 12.13 -17.49 5.92
CA SER A 217 11.99 -17.33 4.48
C SER A 217 13.29 -16.92 3.77
N PRO A 218 13.56 -17.47 2.56
CA PRO A 218 14.74 -17.11 1.76
C PRO A 218 14.70 -15.66 1.26
N LEU A 219 13.53 -15.00 1.23
CA LEU A 219 13.41 -13.59 0.83
C LEU A 219 14.28 -12.67 1.68
N TRP A 220 14.51 -13.06 2.95
CA TRP A 220 15.32 -12.34 3.93
C TRP A 220 16.82 -12.67 3.89
N THR A 221 17.25 -13.50 2.94
CA THR A 221 18.67 -13.84 2.74
C THR A 221 19.34 -12.86 1.78
N LYS A 222 20.67 -12.71 1.91
CA LYS A 222 21.50 -11.85 1.05
C LYS A 222 21.06 -10.37 1.03
N LEU A 223 20.46 -9.89 2.13
CA LEU A 223 19.99 -8.50 2.26
C LEU A 223 21.00 -7.57 2.96
N TRP A 224 21.64 -8.08 4.00
CA TRP A 224 22.48 -7.30 4.90
C TRP A 224 23.96 -7.43 4.53
N HIS A 225 24.86 -6.90 5.37
CA HIS A 225 26.27 -7.22 5.27
C HIS A 225 26.48 -8.73 5.46
N ALA A 226 27.32 -9.32 4.62
CA ALA A 226 27.76 -10.70 4.76
C ALA A 226 29.28 -10.74 4.73
N GLN A 227 29.85 -11.60 5.57
CA GLN A 227 31.30 -11.76 5.67
C GLN A 227 31.89 -12.32 4.38
N THR A 228 33.13 -11.94 4.09
CA THR A 228 33.90 -12.60 3.04
C THR A 228 34.41 -13.97 3.50
N PRO A 229 34.67 -14.93 2.59
CA PRO A 229 35.24 -16.24 2.96
C PRO A 229 36.58 -16.16 3.73
N LYS A 230 37.30 -15.05 3.62
CA LYS A 230 38.54 -14.79 4.37
C LYS A 230 38.28 -14.42 5.83
N GLU A 231 37.22 -13.68 6.11
CA GLU A 231 36.81 -13.29 7.47
C GLU A 231 36.26 -14.49 8.26
N THR A 232 35.55 -15.40 7.60
CA THR A 232 35.00 -16.62 8.23
C THR A 232 36.06 -17.61 8.74
N GLN A 233 37.34 -17.46 8.37
CA GLN A 233 38.43 -18.31 8.85
C GLN A 233 38.95 -17.89 10.24
N GLN A 234 38.47 -16.77 10.79
CA GLN A 234 38.73 -16.34 12.17
C GLN A 234 37.42 -16.37 12.99
N PRO A 235 37.05 -17.53 13.57
CA PRO A 235 35.75 -17.74 14.18
C PRO A 235 35.46 -16.91 15.45
N ASP A 236 36.48 -16.31 16.08
CA ASP A 236 36.36 -15.53 17.32
C ASP A 236 36.34 -14.00 17.11
N ALA A 237 36.38 -13.51 15.86
CA ALA A 237 36.27 -12.08 15.61
C ALA A 237 34.80 -11.63 15.71
N GLU A 238 34.44 -10.85 16.75
CA GLU A 238 33.19 -10.09 16.75
C GLU A 238 33.16 -9.21 15.48
N THR A 239 32.24 -9.48 14.56
CA THR A 239 32.16 -8.76 13.29
C THR A 239 31.09 -7.69 13.31
N LYS A 240 31.38 -6.57 12.66
CA LYS A 240 30.42 -5.47 12.46
C LYS A 240 29.16 -5.97 11.72
N SER A 241 28.01 -5.43 12.08
CA SER A 241 26.72 -5.65 11.41
C SER A 241 26.56 -4.85 10.11
N PHE A 242 27.61 -4.16 9.67
CA PHE A 242 27.63 -3.25 8.54
C PHE A 242 28.99 -3.26 7.83
N ALA A 243 29.02 -2.77 6.59
CA ALA A 243 30.24 -2.47 5.85
C ALA A 243 30.14 -1.11 5.15
N LEU A 244 31.24 -0.34 5.18
CA LEU A 244 31.43 0.85 4.37
C LEU A 244 31.64 0.43 2.90
N LEU A 245 30.89 1.03 1.97
CA LEU A 245 31.05 0.77 0.54
C LEU A 245 31.49 2.06 -0.18
N ARG A 246 32.66 2.04 -0.82
CA ARG A 246 33.10 3.13 -1.70
C ARG A 246 32.56 2.97 -3.10
N SER A 247 32.46 1.73 -3.57
CA SER A 247 31.86 1.36 -4.84
C SER A 247 31.01 0.09 -4.71
N SER A 248 30.09 -0.16 -5.65
CA SER A 248 29.32 -1.41 -5.69
C SER A 248 30.19 -2.66 -5.79
N SER A 249 31.41 -2.55 -6.32
CA SER A 249 32.38 -3.65 -6.33
C SER A 249 32.81 -4.08 -4.93
N ASP A 250 32.68 -3.21 -3.93
CA ASP A 250 33.10 -3.49 -2.55
C ASP A 250 32.10 -4.40 -1.84
N ASP A 251 30.88 -4.56 -2.38
CA ASP A 251 29.89 -5.46 -1.81
C ASP A 251 30.40 -6.91 -1.83
N PRO A 252 30.55 -7.59 -0.67
CA PRO A 252 31.04 -8.97 -0.61
C PRO A 252 30.19 -9.96 -1.42
N LEU A 253 28.89 -9.67 -1.54
CA LEU A 253 27.93 -10.49 -2.26
C LEU A 253 27.77 -10.10 -3.73
N LYS A 254 28.52 -9.10 -4.21
CA LYS A 254 28.50 -8.59 -5.60
C LYS A 254 27.08 -8.28 -6.11
N ARG A 255 26.24 -7.74 -5.23
CA ARG A 255 24.87 -7.36 -5.54
C ARG A 255 24.84 -6.04 -6.30
N ALA A 256 23.75 -5.79 -7.02
CA ALA A 256 23.46 -4.49 -7.63
C ALA A 256 23.02 -3.47 -6.57
N VAL A 257 23.95 -3.04 -5.72
CA VAL A 257 23.70 -1.98 -4.73
C VAL A 257 23.88 -0.61 -5.38
N THR A 258 23.02 0.34 -4.99
CA THR A 258 23.09 1.73 -5.44
C THR A 258 23.00 2.67 -4.24
N ALA A 259 23.56 3.87 -4.36
CA ALA A 259 23.42 4.92 -3.36
C ALA A 259 22.07 5.63 -3.56
N LEU A 260 21.47 6.08 -2.46
CA LEU A 260 20.30 6.96 -2.52
C LEU A 260 20.75 8.37 -2.92
N GLU A 261 20.66 8.66 -4.21
CA GLU A 261 21.00 9.97 -4.75
C GLU A 261 19.77 10.88 -4.83
N VAL A 262 19.95 12.12 -4.40
CA VAL A 262 18.99 13.20 -4.61
C VAL A 262 19.64 14.24 -5.50
N GLU A 263 19.23 14.21 -6.77
CA GLU A 263 19.68 15.15 -7.78
C GLU A 263 19.32 16.59 -7.42
N GLN A 264 20.06 17.54 -8.03
CA GLN A 264 19.95 18.96 -7.71
C GLN A 264 18.53 19.49 -7.94
N ASP A 265 17.86 19.12 -9.04
CA ASP A 265 16.51 19.59 -9.34
C ASP A 265 15.48 19.08 -8.32
N CYS A 266 15.61 17.82 -7.89
CA CYS A 266 14.82 17.30 -6.78
C CYS A 266 15.08 18.09 -5.49
N GLN A 267 16.34 18.38 -5.17
CA GLN A 267 16.68 19.13 -3.97
C GLN A 267 16.09 20.55 -4.00
N VAL A 268 16.08 21.20 -5.17
CA VAL A 268 15.44 22.50 -5.38
C VAL A 268 13.93 22.40 -5.12
N THR A 269 13.26 21.40 -5.69
CA THR A 269 11.82 21.17 -5.46
C THR A 269 11.53 20.92 -3.98
N LEU A 270 12.29 20.05 -3.31
CA LEU A 270 12.15 19.79 -1.88
C LEU A 270 12.37 21.05 -1.03
N ASN A 271 13.36 21.87 -1.37
CA ASN A 271 13.59 23.14 -0.68
C ASN A 271 12.41 24.12 -0.86
N ARG A 272 11.72 24.09 -2.01
CA ARG A 272 10.49 24.87 -2.25
C ARG A 272 9.31 24.35 -1.43
N VAL A 273 9.14 23.04 -1.30
CA VAL A 273 8.14 22.42 -0.41
C VAL A 273 8.37 22.87 1.03
N LEU A 274 9.61 22.78 1.50
CA LEU A 274 10.00 23.08 2.89
C LEU A 274 10.08 24.59 3.19
N SER A 275 9.97 25.44 2.16
CA SER A 275 9.87 26.88 2.34
C SER A 275 8.50 27.27 2.92
N LYS A 276 8.38 28.50 3.44
CA LYS A 276 7.14 28.98 4.07
C LYS A 276 5.92 28.70 3.15
N PRO A 277 4.83 28.15 3.68
CA PRO A 277 3.61 27.94 2.91
C PRO A 277 3.10 29.25 2.30
N THR A 278 2.62 29.18 1.06
CA THR A 278 1.91 30.28 0.39
C THR A 278 0.42 30.29 0.76
N ALA A 279 -0.13 29.11 1.03
CA ALA A 279 -1.47 28.93 1.57
C ALA A 279 -1.55 29.37 3.04
N THR A 280 -2.73 29.84 3.45
CA THR A 280 -2.99 30.43 4.78
C THR A 280 -3.24 29.39 5.88
N HIS A 281 -3.18 28.10 5.56
CA HIS A 281 -3.42 27.04 6.54
C HIS A 281 -2.29 27.00 7.60
N PRO A 282 -2.62 26.87 8.90
CA PRO A 282 -1.63 26.94 9.98
C PRO A 282 -0.64 25.76 9.98
N SER A 283 -1.03 24.61 9.41
CA SER A 283 -0.15 23.44 9.20
C SER A 283 0.16 23.25 7.72
N SER A 284 1.38 22.79 7.40
CA SER A 284 1.68 22.30 6.05
C SER A 284 0.94 20.99 5.77
N VAL A 285 0.22 20.91 4.65
CA VAL A 285 -0.52 19.72 4.21
C VAL A 285 -0.05 19.37 2.82
N ILE A 286 0.79 18.35 2.70
CA ILE A 286 1.60 18.08 1.52
C ILE A 286 1.13 16.77 0.89
N MET A 287 0.72 16.81 -0.37
CA MET A 287 0.37 15.63 -1.14
C MET A 287 1.52 15.22 -2.05
N VAL A 288 1.86 13.93 -2.08
CA VAL A 288 2.85 13.36 -3.00
C VAL A 288 2.18 12.30 -3.87
N SER A 289 2.14 12.53 -5.18
CA SER A 289 1.48 11.66 -6.15
C SER A 289 2.33 11.40 -7.40
N GLY A 290 2.02 10.35 -8.15
CA GLY A 290 2.73 9.95 -9.36
C GLY A 290 2.82 8.43 -9.57
N PRO A 291 3.36 7.96 -10.70
CA PRO A 291 3.32 6.56 -11.12
C PRO A 291 3.98 5.57 -10.14
N LYS A 292 3.68 4.28 -10.30
CA LYS A 292 4.32 3.18 -9.55
C LYS A 292 5.85 3.22 -9.73
N GLY A 293 6.57 3.14 -8.60
CA GLY A 293 8.04 3.14 -8.58
C GLY A 293 8.72 4.49 -8.86
N SER A 294 8.00 5.61 -8.90
CA SER A 294 8.60 6.94 -9.14
C SER A 294 9.39 7.52 -7.95
N GLY A 295 9.30 6.91 -6.76
CA GLY A 295 10.00 7.35 -5.55
C GLY A 295 9.16 8.15 -4.54
N LYS A 296 7.83 8.11 -4.65
CA LYS A 296 6.88 8.81 -3.75
C LYS A 296 7.18 8.60 -2.26
N SER A 297 7.27 7.34 -1.81
CA SER A 297 7.54 7.03 -0.39
C SER A 297 8.89 7.56 0.07
N THR A 298 9.90 7.57 -0.82
CA THR A 298 11.23 8.17 -0.54
C THR A 298 11.14 9.69 -0.34
N ILE A 299 10.36 10.38 -1.18
CA ILE A 299 10.10 11.82 -1.04
C ILE A 299 9.33 12.12 0.25
N CYS A 300 8.31 11.32 0.57
CA CYS A 300 7.57 11.46 1.82
C CYS A 300 8.49 11.32 3.04
N LYS A 301 9.37 10.30 3.06
CA LYS A 301 10.38 10.13 4.12
C LYS A 301 11.31 11.32 4.22
N TRP A 302 11.78 11.83 3.07
CA TRP A 302 12.67 12.99 3.04
C TRP A 302 12.02 14.22 3.68
N ILE A 303 10.77 14.51 3.31
CA ILE A 303 10.01 15.65 3.81
C ILE A 303 9.78 15.52 5.33
N ILE A 304 9.25 14.37 5.79
CA ILE A 304 9.02 14.12 7.22
C ILE A 304 10.32 14.22 8.03
N ASN A 305 11.37 13.57 7.56
CA ASN A 305 12.67 13.58 8.24
C ASN A 305 13.23 14.99 8.35
N THR A 306 13.04 15.83 7.33
CA THR A 306 13.48 17.22 7.36
C THR A 306 12.71 18.03 8.40
N PHE A 307 11.39 17.86 8.48
CA PHE A 307 10.58 18.53 9.50
C PHE A 307 10.95 18.11 10.92
N LEU A 308 11.11 16.80 11.16
CA LEU A 308 11.46 16.24 12.47
C LEU A 308 12.87 16.64 12.95
N THR A 309 13.72 17.12 12.05
CA THR A 309 15.12 17.48 12.35
C THR A 309 15.47 18.93 12.01
N ALA A 310 14.46 19.75 11.73
CA ALA A 310 14.64 21.18 11.51
C ALA A 310 15.32 21.82 12.73
N SER A 311 16.04 22.93 12.54
CA SER A 311 16.78 23.60 13.63
C SER A 311 15.90 24.03 14.82
N LYS A 312 14.59 24.18 14.60
CA LYS A 312 13.60 24.53 15.64
C LYS A 312 12.84 23.32 16.19
N ALA A 313 13.11 22.12 15.67
CA ALA A 313 12.47 20.90 16.14
C ALA A 313 12.90 20.60 17.58
N THR A 314 11.96 20.12 18.38
CA THR A 314 12.14 19.74 19.77
C THR A 314 11.80 18.27 19.95
N ALA A 315 12.00 17.72 21.14
CA ALA A 315 11.61 16.35 21.46
C ALA A 315 10.10 16.08 21.32
N SER A 316 9.27 17.13 21.31
CA SER A 316 7.81 17.03 21.12
C SER A 316 7.38 17.25 19.67
N THR A 317 8.29 17.58 18.76
CA THR A 317 7.96 17.76 17.34
C THR A 317 7.41 16.47 16.77
N SER A 318 6.25 16.60 16.12
CA SER A 318 5.54 15.51 15.48
C SER A 318 5.20 15.90 14.05
N CYS A 319 5.17 14.91 13.18
CA CYS A 319 4.62 15.01 11.84
C CYS A 319 3.59 13.90 11.66
N PHE A 320 2.63 14.09 10.79
CA PHE A 320 1.64 13.08 10.45
C PHE A 320 1.94 12.50 9.07
N TRP A 321 1.92 11.18 8.99
CA TRP A 321 1.99 10.42 7.74
C TRP A 321 0.60 9.88 7.45
N LEU A 322 0.02 10.30 6.33
CA LEU A 322 -1.22 9.73 5.80
C LEU A 322 -0.89 8.83 4.62
N ASP A 323 -1.02 7.52 4.81
CA ASP A 323 -0.76 6.55 3.77
C ASP A 323 -2.04 6.14 3.05
N LEU A 324 -2.11 6.47 1.76
CA LEU A 324 -3.19 6.13 0.84
C LEU A 324 -2.70 5.15 -0.25
N ASP A 325 -1.59 4.44 -0.02
CA ASP A 325 -1.11 3.35 -0.88
C ASP A 325 -1.32 1.98 -0.20
N PRO A 326 -2.43 1.26 -0.50
CA PRO A 326 -2.66 -0.05 0.09
C PRO A 326 -1.71 -1.13 -0.46
N GLY A 327 -1.00 -0.87 -1.56
CA GLY A 327 -0.07 -1.83 -2.16
C GLY A 327 1.22 -1.94 -1.37
N GLN A 328 1.90 -0.82 -1.13
CA GLN A 328 3.16 -0.77 -0.37
C GLN A 328 3.10 0.31 0.71
N PRO A 329 2.23 0.15 1.73
CA PRO A 329 2.08 1.18 2.74
C PRO A 329 3.34 1.30 3.59
N GLU A 330 3.53 2.47 4.18
CA GLU A 330 4.45 2.71 5.30
C GLU A 330 3.69 2.54 6.61
N TYR A 331 4.36 2.01 7.65
CA TYR A 331 3.79 1.79 8.99
C TYR A 331 2.60 0.85 9.14
N SER A 332 1.94 0.37 8.07
CA SER A 332 0.87 -0.62 8.14
C SER A 332 1.20 -1.91 7.37
N ALA A 333 0.36 -2.94 7.48
CA ALA A 333 0.48 -4.12 6.62
C ALA A 333 -0.16 -3.86 5.24
N PRO A 334 0.23 -4.61 4.18
CA PRO A 334 -0.39 -4.48 2.86
C PRO A 334 -1.92 -4.65 2.91
N GLY A 335 -2.63 -3.87 2.10
CA GLY A 335 -4.09 -3.83 2.04
C GLY A 335 -4.73 -2.82 3.00
N GLN A 336 -3.94 -2.04 3.73
CA GLN A 336 -4.40 -1.05 4.69
C GLN A 336 -4.03 0.38 4.29
N MET A 337 -4.82 1.33 4.77
CA MET A 337 -4.54 2.77 4.78
C MET A 337 -4.47 3.26 6.21
N SER A 338 -3.62 4.24 6.50
CA SER A 338 -3.44 4.68 7.88
C SER A 338 -3.01 6.13 8.04
N LEU A 339 -3.39 6.71 9.19
CA LEU A 339 -2.84 7.96 9.70
C LEU A 339 -1.94 7.63 10.89
N VAL A 340 -0.68 8.03 10.80
CA VAL A 340 0.35 7.74 11.81
C VAL A 340 1.04 9.03 12.25
N GLN A 341 1.12 9.24 13.56
CA GLN A 341 1.97 10.27 14.13
C GLN A 341 3.42 9.76 14.19
N VAL A 342 4.33 10.46 13.53
CA VAL A 342 5.76 10.17 13.49
C VAL A 342 6.51 11.18 14.34
N ARG A 343 7.43 10.70 15.18
CA ARG A 343 8.20 11.51 16.15
C ARG A 343 9.71 11.28 16.05
N SER A 344 10.16 10.45 15.12
CA SER A 344 11.58 10.17 14.90
C SER A 344 11.85 9.91 13.42
N PRO A 345 13.05 10.25 12.92
CA PRO A 345 13.38 10.05 11.52
C PRO A 345 13.23 8.59 11.07
N VAL A 346 12.72 8.41 9.87
CA VAL A 346 12.50 7.12 9.20
C VAL A 346 13.73 6.81 8.36
N LEU A 347 14.56 5.89 8.85
CA LEU A 347 15.87 5.57 8.26
C LEU A 347 15.93 4.10 7.82
N GLY A 348 14.93 3.66 7.06
CA GLY A 348 14.86 2.30 6.53
C GLY A 348 13.62 2.02 5.67
N PRO A 349 13.54 0.84 5.05
CA PRO A 349 12.34 0.36 4.35
C PRO A 349 11.12 0.17 5.26
N ASN A 350 9.93 0.13 4.68
CA ASN A 350 8.65 0.01 5.40
C ASN A 350 8.57 -1.24 6.31
N TYR A 351 9.14 -2.36 5.90
CA TYR A 351 9.17 -3.59 6.69
C TYR A 351 10.08 -3.52 7.93
N THR A 352 10.78 -2.41 8.19
CA THR A 352 11.62 -2.23 9.39
C THR A 352 10.86 -1.62 10.57
N HIS A 353 9.62 -1.20 10.37
CA HIS A 353 8.77 -0.60 11.39
C HIS A 353 7.29 -0.88 11.10
N PRO A 354 6.89 -2.17 10.97
CA PRO A 354 5.51 -2.53 10.71
C PRO A 354 4.58 -2.04 11.83
N SER A 355 3.30 -1.82 11.50
CA SER A 355 2.24 -1.57 12.49
C SER A 355 2.15 -2.73 13.46
N GLY A 356 1.65 -2.46 14.66
CA GLY A 356 1.25 -3.51 15.60
C GLY A 356 1.49 -3.10 17.04
N HIS A 357 2.47 -2.23 17.26
CA HIS A 357 2.84 -1.76 18.57
C HIS A 357 3.07 -0.26 18.62
N VAL A 358 2.68 0.36 19.73
CA VAL A 358 3.01 1.75 20.01
C VAL A 358 4.48 1.83 20.38
N SER A 359 5.24 2.70 19.72
CA SER A 359 6.63 2.98 20.06
C SER A 359 6.80 4.44 20.47
N SER A 360 7.96 4.80 21.00
CA SER A 360 8.30 6.20 21.24
C SER A 360 8.47 6.98 19.93
N SER A 361 8.82 6.29 18.83
CA SER A 361 9.11 6.86 17.53
C SER A 361 7.88 7.08 16.65
N CYS A 362 6.80 6.31 16.82
CA CYS A 362 5.54 6.51 16.10
C CYS A 362 4.32 5.99 16.86
N ARG A 363 3.14 6.49 16.49
CA ARG A 363 1.83 6.06 17.02
C ARG A 363 0.79 6.05 15.90
N ALA A 364 0.16 4.91 15.65
CA ALA A 364 -1.01 4.83 14.79
C ALA A 364 -2.19 5.57 15.44
N ILE A 365 -2.86 6.44 14.66
CA ILE A 365 -4.00 7.24 15.10
C ILE A 365 -5.30 6.58 14.67
N ARG A 366 -5.42 6.29 13.37
CA ARG A 366 -6.58 5.62 12.77
C ARG A 366 -6.13 4.85 11.54
N SER A 367 -6.83 3.77 11.21
CA SER A 367 -6.48 2.91 10.07
C SER A 367 -7.72 2.23 9.51
N HIS A 368 -7.71 1.98 8.21
CA HIS A 368 -8.77 1.29 7.47
C HIS A 368 -8.20 0.19 6.60
N THR A 369 -9.04 -0.78 6.25
CA THR A 369 -8.69 -1.82 5.28
C THR A 369 -9.40 -1.54 3.97
N ILE A 370 -8.64 -1.58 2.88
CA ILE A 370 -9.17 -1.74 1.52
C ILE A 370 -9.31 -3.23 1.20
N ALA A 371 -8.58 -4.08 1.94
CA ALA A 371 -8.56 -5.53 1.75
C ALA A 371 -8.18 -5.93 0.32
N ALA A 372 -7.41 -5.09 -0.37
CA ALA A 372 -6.85 -5.29 -1.69
C ALA A 372 -5.57 -4.47 -1.80
N ASN A 373 -4.68 -4.81 -2.74
CA ASN A 373 -3.42 -4.11 -2.95
C ASN A 373 -3.52 -2.87 -3.86
N SER A 374 -4.74 -2.51 -4.27
CA SER A 374 -5.05 -1.39 -5.14
C SER A 374 -6.43 -0.82 -4.80
N PRO A 375 -6.63 0.50 -4.89
CA PRO A 375 -7.96 1.10 -4.72
C PRO A 375 -8.89 0.91 -5.92
N ARG A 376 -8.43 0.27 -7.01
CA ARG A 376 -9.17 0.14 -8.29
C ARG A 376 -10.55 -0.51 -8.14
N ASP A 377 -10.65 -1.50 -7.25
CA ASP A 377 -11.86 -2.32 -7.09
C ASP A 377 -13.02 -1.55 -6.43
N ASP A 378 -12.70 -0.59 -5.55
CA ASP A 378 -13.69 0.22 -4.83
C ASP A 378 -13.09 1.60 -4.49
N SER A 379 -12.98 2.44 -5.51
CA SER A 379 -12.47 3.82 -5.38
C SER A 379 -13.37 4.67 -4.48
N VAL A 380 -14.64 4.30 -4.43
CA VAL A 380 -15.67 4.93 -3.63
C VAL A 380 -15.31 4.72 -2.16
N HIS A 381 -15.24 3.48 -1.65
CA HIS A 381 -14.80 3.14 -0.28
C HIS A 381 -13.42 3.70 0.09
N PHE A 382 -12.47 3.63 -0.85
CA PHE A 382 -11.15 4.23 -0.69
C PHE A 382 -11.22 5.72 -0.32
N LEU A 383 -12.10 6.48 -0.99
CA LEU A 383 -12.25 7.92 -0.73
C LEU A 383 -12.85 8.21 0.64
N ALA A 384 -13.88 7.50 1.15
CA ALA A 384 -14.34 7.78 2.52
C ALA A 384 -13.34 7.32 3.56
N CYS A 385 -12.58 6.25 3.31
CA CYS A 385 -11.46 5.90 4.18
C CYS A 385 -10.48 7.07 4.27
N ALA A 386 -10.13 7.69 3.13
CA ALA A 386 -9.27 8.86 3.10
C ALA A 386 -9.88 10.08 3.83
N MET A 387 -11.20 10.31 3.68
CA MET A 387 -11.88 11.42 4.37
C MET A 387 -11.97 11.23 5.89
N ASP A 388 -12.26 10.03 6.35
CA ASP A 388 -12.25 9.75 7.78
C ASP A 388 -10.83 9.89 8.37
N LEU A 389 -9.79 9.44 7.65
CA LEU A 389 -8.40 9.66 8.06
C LEU A 389 -8.00 11.15 8.06
N ARG A 390 -8.55 11.95 7.12
CA ARG A 390 -8.40 13.41 7.12
C ARG A 390 -9.00 14.02 8.38
N ASP A 391 -10.21 13.63 8.73
CA ASP A 391 -10.93 14.17 9.88
C ASP A 391 -10.25 13.76 11.19
N ALA A 392 -9.68 12.55 11.25
CA ALA A 392 -8.81 12.12 12.35
C ALA A 392 -7.53 12.96 12.47
N TYR A 393 -6.94 13.41 11.36
CA TYR A 393 -5.80 14.33 11.38
C TYR A 393 -6.20 15.70 11.95
N PHE A 394 -7.31 16.27 11.50
CA PHE A 394 -7.77 17.55 12.03
C PHE A 394 -8.11 17.48 13.51
N SER A 395 -8.72 16.39 13.96
CA SER A 395 -8.96 16.15 15.39
C SER A 395 -7.63 16.08 16.16
N ALA A 396 -6.60 15.43 15.60
CA ALA A 396 -5.28 15.37 16.22
C ALA A 396 -4.54 16.71 16.29
N LEU A 397 -4.91 17.71 15.46
CA LEU A 397 -4.31 19.06 15.54
C LEU A 397 -4.70 19.83 16.81
N GLU A 398 -5.74 19.39 17.53
CA GLU A 398 -6.08 19.96 18.85
C GLU A 398 -4.93 19.75 19.85
N ASP A 399 -4.33 18.56 19.85
CA ASP A 399 -3.18 18.20 20.68
C ASP A 399 -1.84 18.62 20.07
N PHE A 400 -1.77 18.71 18.74
CA PHE A 400 -0.54 18.95 17.98
C PHE A 400 -0.68 20.15 17.01
N PRO A 401 -0.91 21.38 17.51
CA PRO A 401 -1.16 22.53 16.66
C PRO A 401 0.03 22.83 15.74
N GLY A 402 -0.25 23.01 14.45
CA GLY A 402 0.77 23.31 13.44
C GLY A 402 1.59 22.12 12.97
N ALA A 403 1.34 20.90 13.47
CA ALA A 403 2.05 19.71 13.02
C ALA A 403 1.75 19.43 11.53
N PRO A 404 2.76 19.21 10.68
CA PRO A 404 2.57 19.00 9.24
C PRO A 404 2.00 17.61 8.92
N LEU A 405 1.23 17.52 7.83
CA LEU A 405 0.77 16.28 7.21
C LEU A 405 1.53 16.03 5.91
N VAL A 406 2.04 14.81 5.73
CA VAL A 406 2.56 14.31 4.46
C VAL A 406 1.69 13.15 4.03
N MET A 407 1.03 13.29 2.87
CA MET A 407 0.15 12.30 2.26
C MET A 407 0.88 11.56 1.15
N ASN A 408 1.06 10.25 1.32
CA ASN A 408 1.57 9.34 0.30
C ASN A 408 0.40 8.75 -0.49
N CYS A 409 0.30 9.05 -1.79
CA CYS A 409 -0.75 8.50 -2.66
C CYS A 409 -0.30 7.22 -3.36
N SER A 410 -1.26 6.36 -3.73
CA SER A 410 -0.99 5.16 -4.53
C SER A 410 -0.40 5.48 -5.92
N GLY A 411 0.25 4.49 -6.53
CA GLY A 411 0.76 4.60 -7.90
C GLY A 411 -0.29 4.58 -9.01
N TRP A 412 -1.58 4.56 -8.66
CA TRP A 412 -2.70 4.57 -9.60
C TRP A 412 -2.93 6.00 -10.09
N VAL A 413 -2.58 6.28 -11.34
CA VAL A 413 -2.56 7.66 -11.90
C VAL A 413 -3.24 7.79 -13.27
N LEU A 414 -3.95 6.76 -13.74
CA LEU A 414 -4.61 6.75 -15.04
C LEU A 414 -6.13 6.46 -14.91
N GLY A 415 -6.91 6.97 -15.85
CA GLY A 415 -8.35 6.69 -15.94
C GLY A 415 -9.11 7.15 -14.69
N SER A 416 -9.92 6.26 -14.10
CA SER A 416 -10.70 6.56 -12.88
C SER A 416 -9.84 6.94 -11.66
N ALA A 417 -8.53 6.69 -11.71
CA ALA A 417 -7.59 7.15 -10.70
C ALA A 417 -7.49 8.67 -10.61
N VAL A 418 -7.54 9.34 -11.76
CA VAL A 418 -7.43 10.80 -11.84
C VAL A 418 -8.61 11.44 -11.13
N SER A 419 -9.82 10.88 -11.29
CA SER A 419 -11.01 11.35 -10.58
C SER A 419 -10.88 11.22 -9.07
N ALA A 420 -10.40 10.08 -8.57
CA ALA A 420 -10.17 9.90 -7.13
C ALA A 420 -9.08 10.84 -6.60
N MET A 421 -8.01 11.04 -7.37
CA MET A 421 -6.96 12.01 -7.03
C MET A 421 -7.49 13.43 -6.98
N MET A 422 -8.32 13.84 -7.95
CA MET A 422 -8.94 15.17 -7.96
C MET A 422 -9.91 15.36 -6.79
N GLU A 423 -10.62 14.31 -6.37
CA GLU A 423 -11.43 14.36 -5.14
C GLU A 423 -10.54 14.62 -3.93
N LEU A 424 -9.42 13.89 -3.75
CA LEU A 424 -8.47 14.17 -2.67
C LEU A 424 -7.93 15.61 -2.71
N VAL A 425 -7.62 16.11 -3.90
CA VAL A 425 -7.16 17.50 -4.12
C VAL A 425 -8.21 18.52 -3.67
N GLN A 426 -9.48 18.25 -3.90
CA GLN A 426 -10.59 19.13 -3.49
C GLN A 426 -10.91 19.01 -1.99
N GLN A 427 -10.71 17.82 -1.42
CA GLN A 427 -11.11 17.53 -0.04
C GLN A 427 -10.09 17.89 1.02
N PHE A 428 -8.83 18.07 0.65
CA PHE A 428 -7.77 18.43 1.58
C PHE A 428 -7.36 19.89 1.38
N PRO A 429 -7.07 20.65 2.45
CA PRO A 429 -6.53 22.00 2.37
C PRO A 429 -5.03 21.94 2.05
N LEU A 430 -4.69 21.41 0.86
CA LEU A 430 -3.33 21.17 0.44
C LEU A 430 -2.56 22.50 0.34
N THR A 431 -1.39 22.56 0.99
CA THR A 431 -0.47 23.69 0.88
C THR A 431 0.55 23.49 -0.24
N ASP A 432 0.91 22.24 -0.49
CA ASP A 432 1.89 21.85 -1.50
C ASP A 432 1.48 20.51 -2.13
N VAL A 433 1.65 20.38 -3.44
CA VAL A 433 1.43 19.15 -4.21
C VAL A 433 2.71 18.83 -4.96
N VAL A 434 3.29 17.66 -4.68
CA VAL A 434 4.48 17.15 -5.35
C VAL A 434 4.07 16.04 -6.31
N LEU A 435 4.21 16.31 -7.61
CA LEU A 435 3.87 15.39 -8.69
C LEU A 435 5.13 14.79 -9.27
N MET A 436 5.25 13.46 -9.17
CA MET A 436 6.35 12.71 -9.77
C MET A 436 5.99 12.39 -11.23
N GLU A 437 6.85 12.77 -12.16
CA GLU A 437 6.64 12.55 -13.58
C GLU A 437 6.82 11.06 -13.99
N PRO A 438 6.21 10.66 -15.12
CA PRO A 438 5.32 11.46 -15.96
C PRO A 438 3.91 11.63 -15.36
N MET A 439 3.31 12.78 -15.65
CA MET A 439 1.93 13.14 -15.31
C MET A 439 1.30 13.83 -16.53
N GLU A 440 0.02 13.58 -16.78
CA GLU A 440 -0.70 14.23 -17.88
C GLU A 440 -0.78 15.75 -17.65
N ARG A 441 -0.53 16.54 -18.69
CA ARG A 441 -0.50 18.01 -18.58
C ARG A 441 -1.86 18.57 -18.20
N GLU A 442 -2.96 18.01 -18.73
CA GLU A 442 -4.31 18.40 -18.35
C GLU A 442 -4.54 18.17 -16.86
N THR A 443 -4.09 17.02 -16.33
CA THR A 443 -4.21 16.71 -14.90
C THR A 443 -3.46 17.72 -14.03
N VAL A 444 -2.22 18.07 -14.40
CA VAL A 444 -1.45 19.10 -13.67
C VAL A 444 -2.18 20.45 -13.68
N ALA A 445 -2.65 20.89 -14.86
CA ALA A 445 -3.36 22.15 -15.00
C ALA A 445 -4.67 22.17 -14.19
N CYS A 446 -5.40 21.06 -14.13
CA CYS A 446 -6.59 20.92 -13.29
C CYS A 446 -6.27 21.05 -11.79
N ILE A 447 -5.16 20.47 -11.33
CA ILE A 447 -4.71 20.61 -9.93
C ILE A 447 -4.36 22.06 -9.62
N GLU A 448 -3.59 22.73 -10.49
CA GLU A 448 -3.22 24.14 -10.34
C GLU A 448 -4.46 25.06 -10.31
N ALA A 449 -5.43 24.82 -11.19
CA ALA A 449 -6.68 25.57 -11.23
C ALA A 449 -7.54 25.35 -9.98
N THR A 450 -7.53 24.14 -9.42
CA THR A 450 -8.27 23.78 -8.20
C THR A 450 -7.62 24.38 -6.95
N LEU A 451 -6.29 24.51 -6.95
CA LEU A 451 -5.50 24.97 -5.80
C LEU A 451 -4.66 26.23 -6.14
N PRO A 452 -5.28 27.38 -6.43
CA PRO A 452 -4.58 28.57 -6.90
C PRO A 452 -3.56 29.14 -5.90
N MET A 453 -3.66 28.78 -4.62
CA MET A 453 -2.76 29.23 -3.55
C MET A 453 -1.72 28.18 -3.14
N ALA A 454 -1.87 26.92 -3.56
CA ALA A 454 -0.94 25.86 -3.23
C ALA A 454 0.25 25.86 -4.18
N LYS A 455 1.39 25.34 -3.72
CA LYS A 455 2.55 25.13 -4.60
C LYS A 455 2.37 23.78 -5.30
N VAL A 456 2.11 23.80 -6.61
CA VAL A 456 2.17 22.58 -7.43
C VAL A 456 3.58 22.47 -8.01
N LEU A 457 4.26 21.37 -7.69
CA LEU A 457 5.67 21.17 -7.99
C LEU A 457 5.87 19.83 -8.67
N MET A 458 6.61 19.83 -9.77
CA MET A 458 6.91 18.62 -10.54
C MET A 458 8.34 18.16 -10.27
N ILE A 459 8.52 16.85 -10.21
CA ILE A 459 9.81 16.18 -10.13
C ILE A 459 9.96 15.29 -11.36
N PRO A 460 11.03 15.46 -12.17
CA PRO A 460 11.21 14.72 -13.40
C PRO A 460 11.35 13.20 -13.16
N PRO A 461 11.07 12.36 -14.20
CA PRO A 461 11.18 10.92 -14.08
C PRO A 461 12.61 10.54 -13.72
N ARG A 462 12.75 9.54 -12.87
CA ARG A 462 14.05 9.07 -12.40
C ARG A 462 14.37 7.71 -12.95
N HIS A 463 15.66 7.46 -13.13
CA HIS A 463 16.12 6.11 -13.39
C HIS A 463 15.78 5.23 -12.18
N LYS A 464 15.04 4.15 -12.42
CA LYS A 464 14.75 3.16 -11.39
C LYS A 464 15.99 2.27 -11.25
N PRO A 465 16.71 2.30 -10.12
CA PRO A 465 17.79 1.34 -9.90
C PRO A 465 17.20 -0.08 -9.92
N ALA A 466 17.97 -1.03 -10.43
CA ALA A 466 17.57 -2.44 -10.43
C ALA A 466 17.24 -2.88 -9.00
N GLN A 467 16.01 -3.33 -8.77
CA GLN A 467 15.57 -3.84 -7.48
C GLN A 467 15.91 -5.33 -7.39
N SER A 468 16.42 -5.76 -6.23
CA SER A 468 16.70 -7.18 -5.99
C SER A 468 15.44 -7.99 -5.62
N ARG A 469 14.29 -7.31 -5.46
CA ARG A 469 13.00 -7.91 -5.13
C ARG A 469 11.89 -7.29 -5.97
N THR A 470 10.91 -8.09 -6.37
CA THR A 470 9.71 -7.60 -7.05
C THR A 470 8.77 -6.89 -6.06
N SER A 471 7.78 -6.17 -6.58
CA SER A 471 6.77 -5.53 -5.73
C SER A 471 5.98 -6.54 -4.88
N ALA A 472 5.67 -7.72 -5.43
CA ALA A 472 4.98 -8.78 -4.71
C ALA A 472 5.86 -9.39 -3.61
N GLU A 473 7.15 -9.62 -3.89
CA GLU A 473 8.11 -10.10 -2.88
C GLU A 473 8.27 -9.10 -1.73
N LEU A 474 8.33 -7.79 -2.03
CA LEU A 474 8.39 -6.76 -0.99
C LEU A 474 7.13 -6.71 -0.13
N ARG A 475 5.94 -6.92 -0.72
CA ARG A 475 4.68 -7.04 0.04
C ARG A 475 4.68 -8.29 0.93
N ALA A 476 5.14 -9.43 0.40
CA ALA A 476 5.28 -10.65 1.18
C ALA A 476 6.27 -10.47 2.34
N MET A 477 7.41 -9.82 2.10
CA MET A 477 8.37 -9.45 3.15
C MET A 477 7.73 -8.54 4.20
N GLN A 478 6.96 -7.53 3.80
CA GLN A 478 6.27 -6.65 4.73
C GLN A 478 5.23 -7.40 5.58
N ALA A 479 4.45 -8.30 4.97
CA ALA A 479 3.51 -9.15 5.68
C ALA A 479 4.23 -10.08 6.67
N MET A 480 5.32 -10.73 6.26
CA MET A 480 6.16 -11.54 7.17
C MET A 480 6.68 -10.70 8.34
N SER A 481 7.23 -9.51 8.06
CA SER A 481 7.71 -8.62 9.11
C SER A 481 6.61 -8.23 10.10
N TYR A 482 5.39 -7.96 9.61
CA TYR A 482 4.23 -7.68 10.45
C TYR A 482 3.87 -8.86 11.36
N PHE A 483 3.66 -10.07 10.81
CA PHE A 483 3.21 -11.23 11.60
C PHE A 483 4.26 -11.77 12.57
N HIS A 484 5.55 -11.55 12.29
CA HIS A 484 6.66 -11.93 13.16
C HIS A 484 7.12 -10.81 14.10
N SER A 485 6.47 -9.64 14.05
CA SER A 485 6.81 -8.52 14.94
C SER A 485 6.46 -8.84 16.40
N LEU A 486 7.33 -8.37 17.30
CA LEU A 486 7.18 -8.47 18.73
C LEU A 486 7.05 -7.07 19.34
N PRO A 487 6.50 -6.95 20.56
CA PRO A 487 6.47 -5.69 21.28
C PRO A 487 7.86 -5.04 21.33
N PRO A 488 7.99 -3.74 21.03
CA PRO A 488 9.27 -3.05 21.01
C PRO A 488 9.99 -3.18 22.34
N SER A 489 11.29 -3.44 22.27
CA SER A 489 12.19 -3.48 23.42
C SER A 489 13.10 -2.26 23.38
N ALA A 490 13.17 -1.50 24.48
CA ALA A 490 13.92 -0.24 24.54
C ALA A 490 13.59 0.77 23.40
N GLY A 491 12.34 0.77 22.91
CA GLY A 491 11.88 1.64 21.84
C GLY A 491 12.24 1.18 20.42
N LEU A 492 12.88 0.02 20.26
CA LEU A 492 13.21 -0.59 18.98
C LEU A 492 12.32 -1.80 18.68
N SER A 493 11.94 -1.95 17.41
CA SER A 493 11.21 -3.11 16.92
C SER A 493 12.03 -4.39 17.05
N ALA A 494 11.35 -5.51 17.32
CA ALA A 494 11.95 -6.83 17.44
C ALA A 494 11.13 -7.88 16.68
N TRP A 495 11.77 -8.97 16.28
CA TRP A 495 11.14 -10.05 15.51
C TRP A 495 11.50 -11.43 16.07
N THR A 496 10.59 -12.38 15.90
CA THR A 496 10.81 -13.79 16.25
C THR A 496 11.32 -14.58 15.05
N ASP A 497 12.10 -15.65 15.29
CA ASP A 497 12.45 -16.66 14.29
C ASP A 497 11.55 -17.90 14.32
N LYS A 498 10.62 -17.95 15.29
CA LYS A 498 9.60 -18.99 15.34
C LYS A 498 8.66 -18.86 14.15
N THR A 499 8.42 -19.97 13.48
CA THR A 499 7.40 -20.04 12.42
C THR A 499 6.02 -19.79 13.01
N LEU A 500 5.09 -19.31 12.19
CA LEU A 500 3.73 -19.01 12.62
C LEU A 500 2.98 -20.25 13.15
N SER A 501 3.34 -21.45 12.71
CA SER A 501 2.81 -22.71 13.24
C SER A 501 3.23 -23.00 14.70
N GLN A 502 4.37 -22.42 15.14
CA GLN A 502 4.87 -22.54 16.52
C GLN A 502 4.31 -21.48 17.46
N LEU A 503 3.68 -20.43 16.92
CA LEU A 503 3.02 -19.42 17.72
C LEU A 503 1.68 -19.94 18.26
N HIS A 504 1.33 -19.50 19.46
CA HIS A 504 0.05 -19.85 20.06
C HIS A 504 -1.04 -18.97 19.45
N PRO A 505 -2.09 -19.56 18.84
CA PRO A 505 -3.18 -18.78 18.29
C PRO A 505 -4.09 -18.26 19.40
N TRP A 506 -4.80 -17.19 19.09
CA TRP A 506 -5.96 -16.77 19.87
C TRP A 506 -7.14 -17.66 19.52
N HIS A 507 -7.74 -18.25 20.55
CA HIS A 507 -8.99 -19.00 20.42
C HIS A 507 -10.16 -18.04 20.62
N VAL A 508 -10.91 -17.77 19.56
CA VAL A 508 -11.99 -16.79 19.58
C VAL A 508 -13.29 -17.46 19.20
N ARG A 509 -14.26 -17.49 20.13
CA ARG A 509 -15.60 -18.01 19.85
C ARG A 509 -16.29 -17.14 18.81
N TYR A 510 -16.91 -17.76 17.82
CA TYR A 510 -17.70 -17.07 16.79
C TYR A 510 -19.20 -17.31 16.94
N ASN A 511 -19.61 -18.05 17.96
CA ASN A 511 -21.01 -18.39 18.24
C ASN A 511 -21.30 -18.37 19.75
N GLY A 512 -22.59 -18.26 20.10
CA GLY A 512 -23.08 -18.11 21.48
C GLY A 512 -23.06 -16.66 22.00
N GLU A 513 -23.61 -16.46 23.21
CA GLU A 513 -23.82 -15.13 23.81
C GLU A 513 -22.52 -14.33 24.03
N ASN A 514 -21.39 -15.01 24.17
CA ASN A 514 -20.07 -14.41 24.37
C ASN A 514 -19.15 -14.61 23.16
N SER A 515 -19.71 -14.56 21.95
CA SER A 515 -18.92 -14.62 20.71
C SER A 515 -18.02 -13.40 20.60
N GLY A 516 -16.72 -13.62 20.42
CA GLY A 516 -15.74 -12.56 20.17
C GLY A 516 -15.76 -12.03 18.74
N ILE A 517 -16.33 -12.79 17.78
CA ILE A 517 -16.53 -12.35 16.39
C ILE A 517 -18.03 -12.17 16.14
N SER A 518 -18.43 -10.96 15.73
CA SER A 518 -19.83 -10.64 15.43
C SER A 518 -20.23 -11.09 14.03
N SER A 519 -19.37 -10.87 13.03
CA SER A 519 -19.60 -11.30 11.65
C SER A 519 -18.31 -11.40 10.84
N ILE A 520 -18.39 -12.14 9.74
CA ILE A 520 -17.37 -12.22 8.69
C ILE A 520 -17.93 -11.58 7.43
N MET A 521 -17.17 -10.68 6.82
CA MET A 521 -17.54 -9.96 5.61
C MET A 521 -16.53 -10.27 4.50
N SER A 522 -17.01 -10.37 3.26
CA SER A 522 -16.16 -10.44 2.06
C SER A 522 -16.32 -9.14 1.29
N TYR A 523 -15.30 -8.31 1.23
CA TYR A 523 -15.34 -7.12 0.37
C TYR A 523 -15.37 -7.56 -1.10
N GLY A 524 -16.29 -6.96 -1.87
CA GLY A 524 -16.57 -7.34 -3.24
C GLY A 524 -17.62 -8.45 -3.35
N GLU A 525 -17.31 -9.49 -4.12
CA GLU A 525 -18.26 -10.58 -4.40
C GLU A 525 -18.53 -11.45 -3.17
N ALA A 526 -19.81 -11.70 -2.93
CA ALA A 526 -20.23 -12.61 -1.89
C ALA A 526 -19.81 -14.06 -2.20
N VAL A 527 -19.32 -14.73 -1.17
CA VAL A 527 -18.97 -16.15 -1.24
C VAL A 527 -20.18 -16.98 -0.83
N ASN A 528 -20.45 -18.07 -1.54
CA ASN A 528 -21.48 -19.01 -1.11
C ASN A 528 -21.13 -19.53 0.30
N PRO A 529 -22.04 -19.42 1.28
CA PRO A 529 -21.78 -19.79 2.67
C PRO A 529 -21.29 -21.22 2.87
N ASP A 530 -21.65 -22.15 1.98
CA ASP A 530 -21.21 -23.55 2.04
C ASP A 530 -19.69 -23.72 1.83
N PHE A 531 -19.04 -22.74 1.21
CA PHE A 531 -17.59 -22.78 0.95
C PHE A 531 -16.79 -21.80 1.80
N LEU A 532 -17.45 -20.96 2.60
CA LEU A 532 -16.78 -19.89 3.34
C LEU A 532 -15.75 -20.43 4.32
N ALA A 533 -16.06 -21.49 5.07
CA ALA A 533 -15.11 -22.10 6.00
C ALA A 533 -13.84 -22.61 5.29
N SER A 534 -14.00 -23.26 4.13
CA SER A 534 -12.88 -23.78 3.34
C SER A 534 -12.03 -22.68 2.72
N ILE A 535 -12.65 -21.55 2.35
CA ILE A 535 -11.96 -20.39 1.81
C ILE A 535 -11.19 -19.65 2.90
N LEU A 536 -11.76 -19.52 4.10
CA LEU A 536 -11.12 -18.79 5.21
C LEU A 536 -9.92 -19.53 5.80
N ASP A 537 -9.89 -20.86 5.74
CA ASP A 537 -8.80 -21.66 6.30
C ASP A 537 -7.45 -21.29 5.66
N GLY A 538 -6.52 -20.79 6.48
CA GLY A 538 -5.20 -20.33 6.04
C GLY A 538 -5.14 -18.91 5.47
N MET A 539 -6.29 -18.22 5.32
CA MET A 539 -6.31 -16.88 4.73
C MET A 539 -5.98 -15.77 5.72
N MET A 540 -5.44 -14.69 5.15
CA MET A 540 -5.27 -13.41 5.82
C MET A 540 -6.59 -12.64 5.81
N VAL A 541 -6.95 -12.06 6.94
CA VAL A 541 -8.15 -11.25 7.15
C VAL A 541 -7.80 -9.97 7.92
N ALA A 542 -8.54 -8.90 7.69
CA ALA A 542 -8.49 -7.71 8.52
C ALA A 542 -9.42 -7.86 9.73
N ILE A 543 -8.93 -7.44 10.91
CA ILE A 543 -9.74 -7.31 12.12
C ILE A 543 -10.26 -5.87 12.16
N CYS A 544 -11.58 -5.71 12.04
CA CYS A 544 -12.25 -4.41 12.12
C CYS A 544 -13.09 -4.32 13.40
N GLU A 545 -12.97 -3.20 14.10
CA GLU A 545 -13.87 -2.82 15.18
C GLU A 545 -15.01 -1.98 14.58
N VAL A 546 -16.25 -2.34 14.92
CA VAL A 546 -17.43 -1.53 14.63
C VAL A 546 -17.75 -0.71 15.88
N GLU A 547 -17.57 0.59 15.77
CA GLU A 547 -17.76 1.58 16.83
C GLU A 547 -19.25 1.89 17.01
N SER A 548 -20.04 1.78 15.93
CA SER A 548 -21.49 2.01 15.93
C SER A 548 -22.21 1.21 14.84
N ASP A 549 -23.47 0.84 15.04
CA ASP A 549 -24.24 0.02 14.08
C ASP A 549 -24.47 0.72 12.72
N GLU A 550 -24.34 2.04 12.68
CA GLU A 550 -24.33 2.86 11.47
C GLU A 550 -23.22 2.45 10.49
N ALA A 551 -22.16 1.76 10.96
CA ALA A 551 -21.11 1.20 10.10
C ALA A 551 -21.66 0.26 9.02
N TYR A 552 -22.85 -0.31 9.24
CA TYR A 552 -23.47 -1.28 8.35
C TYR A 552 -24.59 -0.71 7.48
N ALA A 553 -24.92 0.57 7.61
CA ALA A 553 -26.06 1.19 6.94
C ALA A 553 -25.96 1.01 5.41
N THR A 554 -26.85 0.19 4.86
CA THR A 554 -26.84 -0.28 3.46
C THR A 554 -27.34 0.74 2.43
N VAL A 555 -27.63 1.96 2.84
CA VAL A 555 -28.23 2.95 1.96
C VAL A 555 -27.11 3.55 1.12
N GLN A 556 -26.83 2.92 -0.03
CA GLN A 556 -25.97 3.41 -1.11
C GLN A 556 -24.86 4.31 -0.60
N TYR A 557 -23.68 3.74 -0.34
CA TYR A 557 -22.48 4.50 0.01
C TYR A 557 -22.54 5.93 -0.55
N ARG A 558 -22.80 6.90 0.32
CA ARG A 558 -23.07 8.28 -0.12
C ARG A 558 -21.71 8.93 -0.41
N PRO A 559 -21.59 9.71 -1.50
CA PRO A 559 -20.38 10.51 -1.74
C PRO A 559 -19.99 11.29 -0.49
N PRO A 560 -18.69 11.61 -0.30
CA PRO A 560 -18.13 12.21 0.93
C PRO A 560 -18.74 13.55 1.41
N HIS A 561 -19.76 14.06 0.69
CA HIS A 561 -20.36 15.39 0.83
C HIS A 561 -21.79 15.44 1.35
N VAL A 562 -22.44 14.29 1.56
CA VAL A 562 -23.87 14.25 1.95
C VAL A 562 -23.99 14.00 3.47
N PRO A 563 -24.65 14.89 4.23
CA PRO A 563 -24.94 14.66 5.65
C PRO A 563 -25.63 13.31 5.85
N SER A 564 -25.26 12.60 6.91
CA SER A 564 -25.88 11.34 7.29
C SER A 564 -27.36 11.61 7.65
N ALA A 565 -28.29 11.19 6.79
CA ALA A 565 -29.65 10.97 7.26
C ALA A 565 -29.57 9.73 8.14
N SER A 566 -30.06 9.81 9.38
CA SER A 566 -29.91 8.74 10.35
C SER A 566 -30.38 7.42 9.76
N ALA A 567 -29.54 6.38 9.82
CA ALA A 567 -29.90 5.01 9.45
C ALA A 567 -31.20 4.52 10.13
N ALA A 568 -31.61 5.20 11.22
CA ALA A 568 -32.90 5.07 11.88
C ALA A 568 -34.12 5.24 10.94
N GLU A 569 -34.01 5.95 9.82
CA GLU A 569 -35.12 6.14 8.87
C GLU A 569 -35.32 4.94 7.92
N MET A 570 -34.37 3.99 7.86
CA MET A 570 -34.35 2.90 6.85
C MET A 570 -34.45 1.49 7.44
N GLY A 571 -34.72 1.34 8.73
CA GLY A 571 -35.48 0.21 9.29
C GLY A 571 -34.89 -1.21 9.24
N GLU A 572 -33.67 -1.47 8.75
CA GLU A 572 -33.07 -2.81 8.79
C GLU A 572 -32.10 -2.97 9.96
N HIS A 573 -32.48 -3.77 10.97
CA HIS A 573 -31.59 -4.10 12.08
C HIS A 573 -30.51 -5.12 11.64
N MET A 574 -29.24 -4.82 11.91
CA MET A 574 -28.04 -5.63 11.58
C MET A 574 -28.18 -7.13 11.89
N THR A 575 -28.84 -7.48 12.99
CA THR A 575 -29.07 -8.88 13.40
C THR A 575 -29.80 -9.72 12.36
N GLU A 576 -30.59 -9.10 11.48
CA GLU A 576 -31.35 -9.81 10.44
C GLU A 576 -30.51 -10.17 9.21
N ARG A 577 -29.39 -9.45 9.00
CA ARG A 577 -28.49 -9.65 7.86
C ARG A 577 -27.35 -10.62 8.12
N VAL A 578 -27.11 -11.01 9.38
CA VAL A 578 -26.09 -12.00 9.73
C VAL A 578 -26.65 -13.41 9.52
N GLY A 579 -26.14 -14.10 8.51
CA GLY A 579 -26.39 -15.52 8.28
C GLY A 579 -25.42 -16.41 9.05
N ARG A 580 -25.67 -17.73 9.00
CA ARG A 580 -24.78 -18.76 9.54
C ARG A 580 -24.44 -19.76 8.46
N THR A 581 -23.16 -20.12 8.33
CA THR A 581 -22.72 -21.22 7.46
C THR A 581 -23.10 -22.58 8.08
N PRO A 582 -22.95 -23.70 7.35
CA PRO A 582 -23.12 -25.04 7.92
C PRO A 582 -22.24 -25.30 9.17
N GLU A 583 -21.06 -24.68 9.24
CA GLU A 583 -20.12 -24.75 10.38
C GLU A 583 -20.48 -23.78 11.51
N GLY A 584 -21.54 -22.98 11.35
CA GLY A 584 -22.00 -21.99 12.32
C GLY A 584 -21.28 -20.64 12.26
N LEU A 585 -20.42 -20.40 11.27
CA LEU A 585 -19.71 -19.13 11.14
C LEU A 585 -20.70 -17.99 10.86
N PRO A 586 -20.62 -16.85 11.59
CA PRO A 586 -21.45 -15.70 11.30
C PRO A 586 -20.91 -15.00 10.05
N TYR A 587 -21.75 -14.80 9.04
CA TYR A 587 -21.36 -14.07 7.84
C TYR A 587 -22.40 -12.99 7.51
N LEU A 588 -21.96 -11.86 6.98
CA LEU A 588 -22.88 -10.85 6.50
C LEU A 588 -23.43 -11.26 5.13
N ARG A 589 -24.76 -11.30 5.01
CA ARG A 589 -25.41 -11.60 3.73
C ARG A 589 -25.22 -10.45 2.76
N ALA A 590 -25.04 -10.82 1.49
CA ALA A 590 -25.07 -9.89 0.38
C ALA A 590 -26.39 -9.13 0.34
N ASP A 591 -26.35 -7.92 -0.21
CA ASP A 591 -27.56 -7.21 -0.59
C ASP A 591 -28.23 -7.87 -1.82
N ASN A 592 -29.34 -7.30 -2.28
CA ASN A 592 -30.09 -7.82 -3.43
C ASN A 592 -29.27 -7.82 -4.75
N SER A 593 -28.12 -7.14 -4.81
CA SER A 593 -27.21 -7.14 -5.95
C SER A 593 -26.15 -8.26 -5.90
N GLY A 594 -26.10 -9.03 -4.81
CA GLY A 594 -25.07 -10.05 -4.61
C GLY A 594 -23.73 -9.51 -4.13
N LEU A 595 -23.66 -8.21 -3.82
CA LEU A 595 -22.47 -7.54 -3.30
C LEU A 595 -22.57 -7.35 -1.79
N ILE A 596 -21.41 -7.30 -1.13
CA ILE A 596 -21.30 -6.87 0.26
C ILE A 596 -20.63 -5.50 0.25
N GLN A 597 -21.39 -4.49 0.67
CA GLN A 597 -20.87 -3.15 0.84
C GLN A 597 -19.82 -3.13 1.97
N PRO A 598 -18.69 -2.41 1.80
CA PRO A 598 -17.73 -2.20 2.87
C PRO A 598 -18.34 -1.52 4.10
N LEU A 599 -17.67 -1.66 5.25
CA LEU A 599 -18.05 -0.93 6.45
C LEU A 599 -17.81 0.57 6.27
N ASP A 600 -18.74 1.41 6.75
CA ASP A 600 -18.55 2.86 6.76
C ASP A 600 -17.37 3.23 7.69
N PRO A 601 -16.31 3.87 7.17
CA PRO A 601 -15.09 4.18 7.93
C PRO A 601 -15.32 5.22 9.05
N ARG A 602 -16.43 5.96 9.03
CA ARG A 602 -16.77 6.92 10.11
C ARG A 602 -17.17 6.24 11.41
N PHE A 603 -17.64 4.99 11.33
CA PHE A 603 -18.17 4.22 12.46
C PHE A 603 -17.46 2.87 12.62
N SER A 604 -16.34 2.67 11.92
CA SER A 604 -15.53 1.47 12.00
C SER A 604 -14.06 1.80 11.83
N CYS A 605 -13.18 0.93 12.30
CA CYS A 605 -11.75 1.06 12.00
C CYS A 605 -11.06 -0.31 11.98
N CYS A 606 -9.97 -0.39 11.22
CA CYS A 606 -9.13 -1.58 11.17
C CYS A 606 -8.09 -1.55 12.30
N LYS A 607 -8.01 -2.64 13.07
CA LYS A 607 -7.05 -2.78 14.18
C LYS A 607 -5.77 -3.52 13.82
N GLY A 608 -5.78 -4.20 12.67
CA GLY A 608 -4.66 -5.01 12.19
C GLY A 608 -5.14 -6.18 11.36
N LEU A 609 -4.19 -7.00 10.92
CA LEU A 609 -4.45 -8.24 10.20
C LEU A 609 -4.28 -9.47 11.10
N ALA A 610 -4.93 -10.55 10.70
CA ALA A 610 -4.82 -11.88 11.28
C ALA A 610 -4.71 -12.95 10.18
N ILE A 611 -4.10 -14.09 10.51
CA ILE A 611 -4.20 -15.32 9.73
C ILE A 611 -5.14 -16.26 10.47
N ILE A 612 -6.12 -16.82 9.76
CA ILE A 612 -6.97 -17.89 10.28
C ILE A 612 -6.20 -19.20 10.16
N ARG A 613 -5.65 -19.67 11.28
CA ARG A 613 -4.88 -20.91 11.35
C ARG A 613 -5.75 -22.15 11.23
N GLY A 614 -6.99 -22.06 11.68
CA GLY A 614 -7.93 -23.17 11.66
C GLY A 614 -9.27 -22.80 12.28
N ILE A 615 -10.27 -23.62 11.98
CA ILE A 615 -11.67 -23.45 12.41
C ILE A 615 -12.07 -24.70 13.20
N ASP A 616 -12.30 -24.55 14.50
CA ASP A 616 -12.80 -25.63 15.36
C ASP A 616 -14.33 -25.57 15.41
N VAL A 617 -14.96 -26.35 14.51
CA VAL A 617 -16.42 -26.40 14.38
C VAL A 617 -17.08 -27.00 15.63
N ALA A 618 -16.43 -27.95 16.30
CA ALA A 618 -16.99 -28.59 17.49
C ALA A 618 -17.06 -27.61 18.67
N ARG A 619 -16.03 -26.78 18.84
CA ARG A 619 -15.98 -25.75 19.88
C ARG A 619 -16.56 -24.41 19.45
N GLN A 620 -16.88 -24.24 18.17
CA GLN A 620 -17.31 -22.98 17.56
C GLN A 620 -16.27 -21.85 17.80
N GLU A 621 -14.99 -22.17 17.57
CA GLU A 621 -13.84 -21.27 17.77
C GLU A 621 -13.00 -21.10 16.49
N LEU A 622 -12.56 -19.87 16.23
CA LEU A 622 -11.51 -19.56 15.26
C LEU A 622 -10.15 -19.50 15.97
N GLN A 623 -9.13 -20.05 15.33
CA GLN A 623 -7.74 -19.92 15.74
C GLN A 623 -7.08 -18.79 14.95
N LEU A 624 -6.85 -17.65 15.58
CA LEU A 624 -6.31 -16.45 14.93
C LEU A 624 -4.85 -16.20 15.31
N LEU A 625 -4.00 -15.97 14.33
CA LEU A 625 -2.61 -15.53 14.51
C LEU A 625 -2.52 -14.05 14.16
N THR A 626 -2.09 -13.21 15.12
CA THR A 626 -1.96 -11.77 14.93
C THR A 626 -0.88 -11.22 15.86
N PRO A 627 -0.09 -10.21 15.43
CA PRO A 627 0.89 -9.55 16.29
C PRO A 627 0.25 -8.60 17.32
N MET A 628 -1.08 -8.43 17.31
CA MET A 628 -1.77 -7.61 18.30
C MET A 628 -1.42 -8.04 19.73
N SER A 629 -1.04 -7.06 20.55
CA SER A 629 -0.74 -7.29 21.97
C SER A 629 -2.00 -7.69 22.74
N VAL A 630 -1.79 -8.36 23.88
CA VAL A 630 -2.88 -8.67 24.83
C VAL A 630 -3.69 -7.42 25.20
N LYS A 631 -3.05 -6.26 25.32
CA LYS A 631 -3.74 -4.99 25.60
C LYS A 631 -4.68 -4.59 24.46
N GLN A 632 -4.25 -4.68 23.21
CA GLN A 632 -5.09 -4.36 22.05
C GLN A 632 -6.27 -5.32 21.93
N ILE A 633 -6.05 -6.61 22.19
CA ILE A 633 -7.12 -7.61 22.15
C ILE A 633 -8.10 -7.42 23.30
N LYS A 634 -7.62 -7.07 24.51
CA LYS A 634 -8.50 -6.69 25.62
C LYS A 634 -9.35 -5.47 25.31
N ASN A 635 -8.82 -4.48 24.59
CA ASN A 635 -9.58 -3.31 24.16
C ASN A 635 -10.70 -3.65 23.16
N LEU A 636 -10.63 -4.79 22.47
CA LEU A 636 -11.69 -5.30 21.61
C LEU A 636 -12.77 -6.09 22.37
N GLN A 637 -12.53 -6.45 23.64
CA GLN A 637 -13.52 -7.19 24.41
C GLN A 637 -14.73 -6.30 24.69
N GLY A 638 -15.91 -6.76 24.27
CA GLY A 638 -17.17 -6.01 24.37
C GLY A 638 -17.49 -5.17 23.13
N SER A 639 -16.53 -4.96 22.23
CA SER A 639 -16.76 -4.30 20.95
C SER A 639 -17.27 -5.29 19.90
N LYS A 640 -17.99 -4.78 18.89
CA LYS A 640 -18.41 -5.57 17.72
C LYS A 640 -17.21 -5.77 16.79
N THR A 641 -16.62 -6.96 16.83
CA THR A 641 -15.44 -7.30 16.01
C THR A 641 -15.86 -8.06 14.74
N VAL A 642 -15.53 -7.50 13.59
CA VAL A 642 -15.79 -8.06 12.26
C VAL A 642 -14.47 -8.53 11.64
N LEU A 643 -14.48 -9.73 11.04
CA LEU A 643 -13.37 -10.17 10.19
C LEU A 643 -13.69 -9.85 8.73
N VAL A 644 -12.82 -9.08 8.08
CA VAL A 644 -12.96 -8.69 6.68
C VAL A 644 -12.00 -9.50 5.82
N ARG A 645 -12.56 -10.29 4.92
CA ARG A 645 -11.88 -10.97 3.82
C ARG A 645 -11.87 -10.06 2.60
N GLY A 646 -10.76 -10.04 1.89
CA GLY A 646 -10.67 -9.40 0.57
C GLY A 646 -9.64 -10.08 -0.32
N LYS A 647 -9.14 -9.35 -1.30
CA LYS A 647 -8.08 -9.74 -2.25
C LYS A 647 -6.69 -9.37 -1.72
N PHE A 648 -6.36 -9.80 -0.50
CA PHE A 648 -4.98 -9.75 -0.03
C PHE A 648 -4.10 -10.66 -0.89
N ASP A 649 -2.80 -10.35 -1.00
CA ASP A 649 -1.83 -11.25 -1.61
C ASP A 649 -1.84 -12.62 -0.89
N SER A 650 -1.54 -13.69 -1.62
CA SER A 650 -1.48 -15.06 -1.08
C SER A 650 -0.62 -15.13 0.18
N SER A 651 -1.18 -15.71 1.26
CA SER A 651 -0.45 -16.04 2.48
C SER A 651 0.36 -17.34 2.33
N GLY A 652 0.60 -17.83 1.12
CA GLY A 652 1.20 -19.15 0.92
C GLY A 652 2.62 -19.31 1.46
N TRP A 653 3.35 -18.19 1.63
CA TRP A 653 4.62 -18.15 2.36
C TRP A 653 4.52 -18.71 3.80
N VAL A 654 3.36 -18.58 4.45
CA VAL A 654 3.10 -19.11 5.80
C VAL A 654 3.29 -20.63 5.85
N PHE A 655 2.83 -21.35 4.83
CA PHE A 655 2.91 -22.81 4.79
C PHE A 655 4.32 -23.33 4.49
N LEU A 656 5.20 -22.46 4.00
CA LEU A 656 6.58 -22.80 3.65
C LEU A 656 7.58 -22.51 4.78
N GLU A 657 7.22 -21.73 5.80
CA GLU A 657 8.13 -21.36 6.89
C GLU A 657 8.73 -22.57 7.63
N ASP A 658 7.91 -23.58 7.91
CA ASP A 658 8.36 -24.82 8.57
C ASP A 658 9.32 -25.63 7.70
N VAL A 659 9.24 -25.46 6.38
CA VAL A 659 10.20 -26.06 5.44
C VAL A 659 11.53 -25.33 5.51
N TYR A 660 11.50 -24.00 5.44
CA TYR A 660 12.70 -23.16 5.43
C TYR A 660 13.45 -23.15 6.76
N SER A 661 12.74 -23.17 7.89
CA SER A 661 13.35 -23.15 9.24
C SER A 661 14.13 -24.42 9.61
N GLY A 662 14.23 -25.41 8.70
CA GLY A 662 14.90 -26.68 8.96
C GLY A 662 14.16 -27.57 9.96
N ASN A 663 13.05 -27.10 10.54
CA ASN A 663 12.14 -27.92 11.32
C ASN A 663 11.63 -29.08 10.51
N ALA A 664 11.60 -29.00 9.18
CA ALA A 664 11.43 -30.15 8.31
C ALA A 664 12.32 -31.35 8.65
N GLN A 665 13.50 -31.25 9.27
CA GLN A 665 14.25 -32.45 9.72
C GLN A 665 13.77 -33.03 11.06
N ARG A 666 13.35 -32.18 12.00
CA ARG A 666 12.75 -32.58 13.28
C ARG A 666 11.34 -33.14 13.09
N VAL A 667 10.58 -32.40 12.30
CA VAL A 667 9.28 -32.74 11.76
C VAL A 667 9.42 -33.95 10.84
N LYS A 668 10.40 -34.10 9.93
CA LYS A 668 10.63 -35.40 9.24
C LYS A 668 10.94 -36.53 10.20
N ARG A 669 11.55 -36.35 11.37
CA ARG A 669 11.82 -37.48 12.28
C ARG A 669 10.56 -37.90 13.04
N GLN A 670 9.74 -36.94 13.49
CA GLN A 670 8.43 -37.19 14.11
C GLN A 670 7.36 -37.58 13.09
N GLU A 671 7.32 -36.92 11.94
CA GLU A 671 6.52 -37.23 10.76
C GLU A 671 6.97 -38.53 10.13
N VAL A 672 8.23 -38.93 10.02
CA VAL A 672 8.55 -40.30 9.52
C VAL A 672 8.01 -41.36 10.48
N LEU A 673 8.04 -41.08 11.80
CA LEU A 673 7.40 -41.92 12.81
C LEU A 673 5.86 -41.90 12.76
N SER A 674 5.23 -40.80 12.33
CA SER A 674 3.78 -40.67 12.17
C SER A 674 3.27 -41.01 10.75
N LEU A 675 4.08 -40.87 9.71
CA LEU A 675 3.86 -41.18 8.29
C LEU A 675 3.87 -42.69 8.07
N LEU A 676 4.60 -43.42 8.91
CA LEU A 676 4.47 -44.88 9.02
C LEU A 676 3.11 -45.29 9.61
N LYS A 677 2.32 -44.36 10.17
CA LYS A 677 1.03 -44.64 10.81
C LYS A 677 -0.17 -43.89 10.24
N ASP A 678 -0.02 -42.73 9.58
CA ASP A 678 -1.13 -42.01 8.96
C ASP A 678 -0.70 -40.98 7.90
N LYS A 679 -1.54 -40.81 6.86
CA LYS A 679 -1.28 -39.96 5.68
C LYS A 679 -1.47 -38.47 5.97
N THR A 680 -0.59 -37.82 6.73
CA THR A 680 -0.65 -36.36 6.92
C THR A 680 0.00 -35.62 5.75
N ARG A 681 -0.82 -35.21 4.77
CA ARG A 681 -0.42 -34.20 3.77
C ARG A 681 -0.36 -32.84 4.46
N ARG A 682 0.74 -32.08 4.30
CA ARG A 682 0.72 -30.64 4.60
C ARG A 682 -0.34 -29.99 3.71
N PRO A 683 -1.38 -29.34 4.25
CA PRO A 683 -2.38 -28.66 3.45
C PRO A 683 -1.70 -27.60 2.57
N TYR A 684 -2.21 -27.41 1.35
CA TYR A 684 -1.80 -26.33 0.43
C TYR A 684 -0.35 -26.33 -0.10
N VAL A 685 0.49 -27.31 0.26
CA VAL A 685 1.85 -27.47 -0.28
C VAL A 685 1.92 -28.71 -1.19
N ALA A 686 2.45 -28.54 -2.41
CA ALA A 686 2.71 -29.65 -3.31
C ALA A 686 4.21 -29.76 -3.58
N GLN A 687 4.76 -30.95 -3.34
CA GLN A 687 6.10 -31.28 -3.79
C GLN A 687 5.99 -31.71 -5.27
N ARG A 688 6.66 -30.98 -6.18
CA ARG A 688 6.82 -31.46 -7.56
C ARG A 688 8.00 -32.43 -7.58
N ASP A 689 7.76 -33.64 -8.10
CA ASP A 689 8.81 -34.65 -8.23
C ASP A 689 9.83 -34.25 -9.30
N ALA A 690 11.09 -34.56 -9.03
CA ALA A 690 12.29 -34.02 -9.67
C ALA A 690 12.56 -34.45 -11.12
N THR A 691 11.60 -35.08 -11.81
CA THR A 691 11.83 -35.61 -13.15
C THR A 691 11.67 -34.59 -14.28
N ASP A 692 11.16 -33.38 -14.01
CA ASP A 692 10.85 -32.40 -15.07
C ASP A 692 11.25 -30.94 -14.72
N MET A 693 12.51 -30.77 -14.27
CA MET A 693 13.15 -29.55 -13.74
C MET A 693 13.23 -29.55 -12.22
N GLY A 694 14.43 -29.30 -11.70
CA GLY A 694 14.88 -29.64 -10.35
C GLY A 694 13.95 -29.27 -9.20
N LEU A 695 14.02 -30.05 -8.11
CA LEU A 695 13.29 -29.93 -6.84
C LEU A 695 12.83 -28.49 -6.51
N GLY A 696 11.64 -28.13 -6.96
CA GLY A 696 10.92 -26.91 -6.57
C GLY A 696 9.73 -27.28 -5.69
N LEU A 697 9.76 -26.85 -4.43
CA LEU A 697 8.56 -26.80 -3.59
C LEU A 697 7.79 -25.54 -3.99
N GLY A 698 6.56 -25.70 -4.44
CA GLY A 698 5.68 -24.60 -4.82
C GLY A 698 4.37 -24.63 -4.04
N GLU A 699 3.71 -23.47 -3.97
CA GLU A 699 2.33 -23.38 -3.50
C GLU A 699 1.43 -24.27 -4.39
N LYS A 700 0.48 -24.97 -3.76
CA LYS A 700 -0.55 -25.68 -4.51
C LYS A 700 -1.64 -24.67 -4.88
N GLU A 701 -1.56 -24.08 -6.06
CA GLU A 701 -2.64 -23.26 -6.62
C GLU A 701 -3.98 -24.00 -6.56
N TRP A 702 -4.98 -23.36 -5.97
CA TRP A 702 -6.38 -23.70 -6.19
C TRP A 702 -6.78 -23.11 -7.54
N ARG A 703 -6.62 -23.88 -8.63
CA ARG A 703 -7.50 -23.68 -9.78
C ARG A 703 -8.85 -24.25 -9.38
N VAL A 704 -9.82 -23.38 -9.07
CA VAL A 704 -11.22 -23.77 -9.11
C VAL A 704 -11.42 -24.33 -10.51
N ARG A 705 -11.52 -25.66 -10.63
CA ARG A 705 -11.89 -26.29 -11.89
C ARG A 705 -13.19 -25.60 -12.30
N HIS A 706 -13.21 -25.01 -13.49
CA HIS A 706 -14.43 -24.45 -14.08
C HIS A 706 -15.62 -25.32 -13.69
N LEU A 707 -16.66 -24.68 -13.16
CA LEU A 707 -17.98 -25.30 -13.07
C LEU A 707 -18.24 -26.00 -14.40
N PRO A 708 -18.62 -27.29 -14.41
CA PRO A 708 -18.95 -27.97 -15.65
C PRO A 708 -20.03 -27.16 -16.37
N ARG A 709 -19.66 -26.48 -17.47
CA ARG A 709 -20.59 -26.00 -18.48
C ARG A 709 -21.26 -27.24 -19.06
N ASN A 710 -22.33 -27.73 -18.42
CA ASN A 710 -23.34 -28.66 -18.96
C ASN A 710 -24.30 -29.11 -17.85
N PHE A 711 -25.09 -28.19 -17.29
CA PHE A 711 -26.37 -28.54 -16.66
C PHE A 711 -27.40 -27.51 -17.09
N GLY A 712 -28.14 -27.82 -18.15
CA GLY A 712 -29.17 -26.93 -18.68
C GLY A 712 -29.67 -27.24 -20.09
N ALA A 713 -29.71 -28.51 -20.50
CA ALA A 713 -30.45 -28.93 -21.69
C ALA A 713 -30.67 -30.45 -21.67
N ARG A 714 -31.57 -30.92 -20.80
CA ARG A 714 -32.31 -32.20 -20.92
C ARG A 714 -33.09 -32.40 -19.63
N ASN A 715 -34.29 -31.82 -19.59
CA ASN A 715 -35.50 -32.36 -18.99
C ASN A 715 -36.61 -31.31 -19.15
N ALA A 716 -37.17 -31.26 -20.35
CA ALA A 716 -38.49 -30.74 -20.63
C ALA A 716 -39.10 -31.69 -21.67
N ALA A 717 -39.81 -32.68 -21.16
CA ALA A 717 -40.97 -33.29 -21.80
C ALA A 717 -42.15 -32.98 -20.88
#